data_AF-A0A6A4G1P3-F1
#
_entry.id   AF-A0A6A4G1P3-F1
#
_cell.length_a   1.000
_cell.length_b   1.000
_cell.length_c   1.000
_cell.angle_alpha   90.00
_cell.angle_beta   90.00
_cell.angle_gamma   90.00
#
_symmetry.space_group_name_H-M   'P 1'
#
loop_
_entity.id
_entity.type
_entity.pdbx_description
1 polymer ?
#
loop_
_entity_poly.entity_id
_entity_poly.type
_entity_poly.pdbx_seq_one_letter_code
_entity_poly.pdbx_strand_id
1 'polypeptide(L)'
;MGLFGKKSNDARVAEGGGGALAVASPSTAAATRRTAPSSSCRHLCPSPTSQQQSTEAKGKGGDKMNLELFGADSDESDDEATIDRYAKEGDQSMDENEAAEAEKRKVAVLNSKLSPEELFKKYDTDGSGNISASEFLAMLPDLGISISAAKAMRIFRRCDTDGGGEIDLTEFKMAMFAVDPVSGNSLGFSPSTLLGPRDAFELFDEDGTGQIDELEFADVLEYFGMDVSDEKQEKIFKKYDKDKSGYIDYQEFRSMWVRLVDVRDELTKRGVEVPKHARQWKLQQMLETILDEEEAREAVALEEAKKFLQRQRDKEFREQLGRKAIVRAEDELAAALDAAGQVYIMGTGKYNQFAGDPVTRNEDLFPGFKAVEAREEEQQEIEARQNEENQRYERLKRVVMYYDVWEPPPSNATRLLFMEQVLLPKVEYEQLITSGQLRGLEFEHITKMDLSLALGECFELEVEVKGEAGHAAFKESERMIKEYSQDKRRQDKQHFNLLQAEKDKLLQEWTDVKVLREDKHTKREEDVKAKIIEKIGRADRAYESRASRRVVQLEDTIPEFTTRGEKFRVEMSGITARGPPLHSPRGAVAVANVSAGGSHVALLMQDGSLYTCGIGASGRLGLQPNERGAICFDTNHPQRVEAFNDLSLRQISCSYSHSAAIDSDGTLYTWGSACNGKLGVGIVEDEYKQYSLTPLLVKFPGKRKIRSVSCGASHSGAVSTAGELFMWGSANGGRLGLGPHVIDTIVVPTLVRDLANKKVRVWQISCGTAHSAICTEVTSENNGGSKKLLGGQVYVCGGATALSRYVLSWEHVPELDGVGIRQVVCGGSHTAAVSSYGELYTWGRNYHGCTGHDASRAFVAKPELLKCLHVEPYNLAFGKPCRQMTIYNEQGPHLAVNGYIGGTLATCIHTHLEDKPWWEVDLGQPAVIEKIRLWNRTDEPLNPSKSRAEYSSRLFPCWIFVSEFPFKDLEGKEGLRAAKVQSSAFELFRTNKRMTEWILPTANTVGQFVRVQLQSKNFLHFAEVEVFGVYSAFNYVGRVGTVQCSTDATLVVMPPTSTQSVLDDYYLRAIQADADHATVLRQYDAYERSFRKFGRGTAELLDGPCRLCRVFRDCEVCEFYASAKYNRRSFGGAGLKPLPVRLVGDRMGLAELVRVALAEGTLEAEQQEVARQEHDAAERARIAQEAADLEAERQRTEEQERNKRQSRLLKPFQGLTFRSKKM
;
A
#
# COMPACT_ATOMS: atom_id res chain seq x y z
N MET A 1 -51.29 -56.57 9.93
CA MET A 1 -51.73 -55.36 9.21
C MET A 1 -50.59 -54.36 9.29
N GLY A 2 -50.01 -53.97 8.15
CA GLY A 2 -48.79 -53.16 8.10
C GLY A 2 -49.06 -51.67 7.86
N LEU A 3 -48.10 -50.81 8.25
CA LEU A 3 -47.23 -50.02 7.38
C LEU A 3 -46.55 -48.85 8.14
N PHE A 4 -45.25 -48.70 7.86
CA PHE A 4 -44.36 -47.53 7.92
C PHE A 4 -44.10 -46.70 9.20
N GLY A 5 -42.80 -46.42 9.40
CA GLY A 5 -42.30 -45.07 9.76
C GLY A 5 -41.44 -44.97 11.02
N LYS A 6 -40.12 -45.06 10.88
CA LYS A 6 -39.12 -44.87 11.95
C LYS A 6 -38.78 -43.39 12.18
N LYS A 7 -38.64 -43.00 13.45
CA LYS A 7 -37.67 -42.01 13.96
C LYS A 7 -37.00 -42.56 15.23
N SER A 8 -35.68 -42.51 15.24
CA SER A 8 -34.75 -42.70 16.36
C SER A 8 -34.50 -41.39 17.10
N ASN A 9 -33.87 -41.34 18.28
CA ASN A 9 -33.99 -42.07 19.54
C ASN A 9 -33.12 -41.28 20.52
N ASP A 10 -33.64 -40.99 21.71
CA ASP A 10 -32.93 -40.34 22.82
C ASP A 10 -32.06 -41.33 23.62
N ALA A 11 -31.00 -40.75 24.20
CA ALA A 11 -30.46 -40.92 25.55
C ALA A 11 -30.27 -42.31 26.22
N ARG A 12 -28.99 -42.50 26.63
CA ARG A 12 -28.46 -42.90 27.96
C ARG A 12 -28.65 -44.32 28.53
N VAL A 13 -27.64 -44.66 29.36
CA VAL A 13 -27.56 -45.68 30.45
C VAL A 13 -27.23 -47.10 29.94
N ALA A 14 -26.35 -47.94 30.51
CA ALA A 14 -25.23 -47.86 31.47
C ALA A 14 -24.54 -49.25 31.50
N GLU A 15 -23.49 -49.36 32.34
CA GLU A 15 -23.03 -50.55 33.06
C GLU A 15 -22.07 -51.59 32.44
N GLY A 16 -21.13 -52.00 33.31
CA GLY A 16 -20.35 -53.25 33.28
C GLY A 16 -19.03 -53.15 32.50
N GLY A 17 -17.85 -53.51 33.00
CA GLY A 17 -17.46 -54.34 34.13
C GLY A 17 -16.29 -55.24 33.70
N GLY A 18 -15.25 -55.38 34.54
CA GLY A 18 -14.15 -56.35 34.40
C GLY A 18 -13.01 -55.91 33.46
N GLY A 19 -11.74 -56.16 33.70
CA GLY A 19 -11.04 -56.96 34.71
C GLY A 19 -9.66 -57.37 34.15
N ALA A 20 -8.66 -57.29 35.03
CA ALA A 20 -7.46 -58.15 35.10
C ALA A 20 -6.33 -58.11 34.03
N LEU A 21 -5.14 -57.73 34.54
CA LEU A 21 -3.85 -58.48 34.56
C LEU A 21 -3.16 -58.93 33.25
N ALA A 22 -1.91 -58.47 33.07
CA ALA A 22 -0.65 -59.26 33.04
C ALA A 22 0.47 -58.40 32.39
N VAL A 23 1.50 -57.96 33.13
CA VAL A 23 2.80 -58.65 33.42
C VAL A 23 3.67 -58.86 32.17
N ALA A 24 4.77 -58.09 32.06
CA ALA A 24 6.12 -58.60 31.76
C ALA A 24 7.18 -57.46 31.84
N SER A 25 8.04 -57.55 32.86
CA SER A 25 9.38 -56.94 33.03
C SER A 25 10.47 -57.77 32.29
N PRO A 26 11.81 -57.62 32.49
CA PRO A 26 12.70 -56.56 33.04
C PRO A 26 13.83 -56.17 32.00
N SER A 27 14.81 -55.28 32.19
CA SER A 27 15.98 -55.44 33.08
C SER A 27 17.00 -54.26 33.01
N THR A 28 17.42 -53.82 34.21
CA THR A 28 18.78 -53.49 34.69
C THR A 28 19.84 -52.84 33.77
N ALA A 29 20.44 -51.72 34.24
CA ALA A 29 21.85 -51.69 34.70
C ALA A 29 22.20 -50.34 35.36
N ALA A 30 23.05 -50.45 36.38
CA ALA A 30 23.37 -49.46 37.40
C ALA A 30 24.64 -48.66 37.11
N ALA A 31 24.78 -47.56 37.85
CA ALA A 31 25.88 -46.61 37.86
C ALA A 31 27.15 -47.10 38.61
N THR A 32 28.31 -46.56 38.24
CA THR A 32 29.52 -46.28 39.08
C THR A 32 30.62 -45.71 38.18
N ARG A 33 31.60 -44.88 38.56
CA ARG A 33 31.87 -43.87 39.62
C ARG A 33 33.29 -43.32 39.30
N ARG A 34 33.58 -42.06 39.66
CA ARG A 34 34.92 -41.46 39.98
C ARG A 34 35.89 -41.23 38.79
N THR A 35 36.77 -40.21 38.69
CA THR A 35 37.56 -39.37 39.62
C THR A 35 37.98 -38.04 38.93
N ALA A 36 38.26 -36.98 39.71
CA ALA A 36 38.94 -35.72 39.31
C ALA A 36 40.51 -35.87 39.36
N PRO A 37 41.39 -34.82 39.37
CA PRO A 37 41.36 -33.39 38.96
C PRO A 37 42.66 -32.87 38.24
N SER A 38 42.77 -31.54 38.05
CA SER A 38 43.99 -30.65 38.05
C SER A 38 44.74 -30.35 36.72
N SER A 39 44.79 -29.07 36.28
CA SER A 39 45.92 -28.08 36.34
C SER A 39 46.98 -28.27 35.21
N SER A 40 47.64 -27.31 34.55
CA SER A 40 47.90 -25.87 34.69
C SER A 40 48.69 -25.34 33.45
N CYS A 41 48.53 -24.05 33.13
CA CYS A 41 49.54 -23.04 32.69
C CYS A 41 50.64 -23.30 31.62
N ARG A 42 50.75 -22.37 30.64
CA ARG A 42 51.89 -21.42 30.34
C ARG A 42 51.83 -20.98 28.85
N HIS A 43 51.61 -19.70 28.52
CA HIS A 43 52.57 -18.58 28.38
C HIS A 43 53.62 -18.71 27.24
N LEU A 44 53.52 -17.91 26.16
CA LEU A 44 54.35 -16.72 25.85
C LEU A 44 54.18 -16.20 24.41
N CYS A 45 54.27 -14.87 24.28
CA CYS A 45 54.21 -13.94 23.12
C CYS A 45 55.33 -14.18 22.05
N PRO A 46 55.54 -13.33 20.99
CA PRO A 46 54.92 -12.04 20.63
C PRO A 46 54.62 -11.79 19.11
N SER A 47 54.00 -10.62 18.87
CA SER A 47 53.79 -9.77 17.66
C SER A 47 55.02 -9.62 16.71
N PRO A 48 55.01 -8.89 15.55
CA PRO A 48 54.08 -7.82 15.10
C PRO A 48 53.83 -7.61 13.57
N THR A 49 52.93 -6.64 13.28
CA THR A 49 52.95 -5.64 12.16
C THR A 49 52.61 -5.94 10.69
N SER A 50 52.10 -4.87 10.05
CA SER A 50 51.92 -4.52 8.62
C SER A 50 50.62 -5.02 7.95
N GLN A 51 49.72 -4.14 7.49
CA GLN A 51 49.74 -3.17 6.38
C GLN A 51 49.46 -3.77 4.99
N GLN A 52 48.33 -3.32 4.45
CA GLN A 52 48.06 -2.85 3.08
C GLN A 52 48.09 -3.80 1.85
N GLN A 53 46.95 -3.67 1.14
CA GLN A 53 46.74 -3.59 -0.32
C GLN A 53 46.55 -4.88 -1.15
N SER A 54 45.35 -4.93 -1.74
CA SER A 54 44.96 -5.33 -3.10
C SER A 54 45.74 -6.44 -3.82
N THR A 55 45.02 -7.45 -4.36
CA THR A 55 44.66 -7.60 -5.78
C THR A 55 43.96 -8.95 -6.06
N GLU A 56 43.08 -8.92 -7.05
CA GLU A 56 42.75 -9.94 -8.07
C GLU A 56 42.67 -11.45 -7.78
N ALA A 57 41.51 -11.99 -8.18
CA ALA A 57 41.31 -13.15 -9.05
C ALA A 57 41.36 -14.61 -8.52
N LYS A 58 40.40 -15.35 -9.09
CA LYS A 58 40.25 -16.81 -9.26
C LYS A 58 39.77 -17.65 -8.08
N GLY A 59 38.73 -18.43 -8.41
CA GLY A 59 38.08 -19.39 -7.55
C GLY A 59 38.71 -20.78 -7.49
N LYS A 60 37.97 -21.63 -6.78
CA LYS A 60 37.95 -23.10 -6.62
C LYS A 60 37.30 -23.29 -5.24
N GLY A 61 36.30 -24.11 -4.99
CA GLY A 61 35.85 -25.36 -5.60
C GLY A 61 35.50 -26.28 -4.41
N GLY A 62 34.52 -27.16 -4.58
CA GLY A 62 34.41 -28.37 -3.77
C GLY A 62 33.20 -28.50 -2.83
N ASP A 63 32.18 -29.19 -3.36
CA ASP A 63 31.76 -30.53 -2.92
C ASP A 63 30.68 -30.75 -1.83
N LYS A 64 29.69 -31.57 -2.25
CA LYS A 64 28.91 -32.61 -1.52
C LYS A 64 27.45 -32.36 -1.05
N MET A 65 26.55 -32.91 -1.88
CA MET A 65 25.71 -34.11 -1.67
C MET A 65 24.37 -34.07 -0.89
N ASN A 66 23.41 -34.74 -1.56
CA ASN A 66 22.28 -35.58 -1.07
C ASN A 66 20.95 -34.85 -0.75
N LEU A 67 19.76 -35.37 -1.10
CA LEU A 67 19.31 -36.66 -1.65
C LEU A 67 17.82 -36.50 -2.12
N GLU A 68 17.44 -37.14 -3.24
CA GLU A 68 16.26 -38.02 -3.48
C GLU A 68 14.82 -37.60 -3.00
N LEU A 69 13.67 -37.89 -3.66
CA LEU A 69 13.27 -39.13 -4.35
C LEU A 69 11.83 -39.05 -4.98
N PHE A 70 11.65 -39.68 -6.17
CA PHE A 70 10.44 -40.19 -6.90
C PHE A 70 9.26 -39.27 -7.31
N GLY A 71 8.69 -39.34 -8.53
CA GLY A 71 8.93 -40.18 -9.73
C GLY A 71 7.67 -40.20 -10.65
N ALA A 72 7.84 -40.22 -11.99
CA ALA A 72 6.91 -40.80 -12.99
C ALA A 72 7.44 -40.60 -14.44
N ASP A 73 8.11 -41.64 -14.94
CA ASP A 73 8.16 -42.27 -16.26
C ASP A 73 7.69 -41.54 -17.54
N SER A 74 8.62 -41.41 -18.51
CA SER A 74 8.35 -41.58 -19.95
C SER A 74 9.63 -42.03 -20.68
N ASP A 75 9.48 -43.09 -21.49
CA ASP A 75 10.53 -43.81 -22.21
C ASP A 75 11.18 -42.97 -23.33
N GLU A 76 12.49 -42.70 -23.23
CA GLU A 76 13.35 -42.17 -24.31
C GLU A 76 14.70 -42.93 -24.35
N SER A 77 14.67 -44.27 -24.43
CA SER A 77 15.92 -45.07 -24.39
C SER A 77 16.33 -45.78 -25.68
N ASP A 78 15.65 -45.56 -26.82
CA ASP A 78 16.01 -46.28 -28.06
C ASP A 78 16.66 -45.44 -29.17
N ASP A 79 16.68 -44.10 -29.06
CA ASP A 79 17.21 -43.24 -30.14
C ASP A 79 18.60 -42.63 -29.89
N GLU A 80 19.06 -42.51 -28.64
CA GLU A 80 20.43 -42.06 -28.33
C GLU A 80 21.51 -43.05 -28.80
N ALA A 81 21.16 -44.33 -28.95
CA ALA A 81 22.08 -45.37 -29.43
C ALA A 81 22.41 -45.25 -30.93
N THR A 82 21.65 -44.46 -31.69
CA THR A 82 21.86 -44.29 -33.15
C THR A 82 22.90 -43.21 -33.44
N ILE A 83 23.03 -42.20 -32.58
CA ILE A 83 23.98 -41.09 -32.75
C ILE A 83 25.42 -41.55 -32.45
N ASP A 84 25.60 -42.49 -31.52
CA ASP A 84 26.92 -42.98 -31.10
C ASP A 84 27.51 -44.04 -32.07
N ARG A 85 26.70 -44.61 -32.98
CA ARG A 85 27.19 -45.52 -34.03
C ARG A 85 27.92 -44.81 -35.16
N TYR A 86 27.61 -43.55 -35.44
CA TYR A 86 28.27 -42.80 -36.51
C TYR A 86 29.61 -42.17 -36.09
N ALA A 87 29.96 -42.19 -34.80
CA ALA A 87 31.20 -41.62 -34.29
C ALA A 87 32.37 -42.62 -34.16
N LYS A 88 32.18 -43.91 -34.49
CA LYS A 88 33.17 -44.97 -34.21
C LYS A 88 33.71 -45.78 -35.38
N GLU A 89 33.39 -45.42 -36.62
CA GLU A 89 34.06 -45.98 -37.80
C GLU A 89 34.80 -44.87 -38.55
N GLY A 90 35.91 -44.42 -37.95
CA GLY A 90 36.95 -43.69 -38.68
C GLY A 90 38.00 -44.68 -39.18
N ASP A 91 37.92 -45.04 -40.46
CA ASP A 91 39.12 -45.43 -41.20
C ASP A 91 39.19 -44.62 -42.51
N GLN A 92 40.27 -43.84 -42.61
CA GLN A 92 40.87 -43.19 -43.78
C GLN A 92 40.08 -42.11 -44.56
N SER A 93 40.58 -40.87 -44.36
CA SER A 93 40.43 -39.65 -45.17
C SER A 93 39.00 -39.17 -45.49
N MET A 94 38.40 -38.42 -44.57
CA MET A 94 37.32 -37.48 -44.88
C MET A 94 37.91 -36.09 -45.14
N ASP A 95 37.44 -35.45 -46.20
CA ASP A 95 37.83 -34.11 -46.62
C ASP A 95 37.30 -33.04 -45.62
N GLU A 96 38.01 -31.93 -45.41
CA GLU A 96 37.62 -30.88 -44.45
C GLU A 96 36.22 -30.29 -44.73
N ASN A 97 35.75 -30.38 -45.98
CA ASN A 97 34.40 -29.97 -46.39
C ASN A 97 33.29 -30.92 -45.89
N GLU A 98 33.53 -32.24 -45.85
CA GLU A 98 32.51 -33.21 -45.40
C GLU A 98 32.31 -33.15 -43.88
N ALA A 99 33.39 -32.89 -43.13
CA ALA A 99 33.32 -32.69 -41.69
C ALA A 99 32.56 -31.40 -41.32
N ALA A 100 32.78 -30.30 -42.08
CA ALA A 100 32.05 -29.05 -41.90
C ALA A 100 30.55 -29.19 -42.25
N GLU A 101 30.21 -30.02 -43.24
CA GLU A 101 28.83 -30.29 -43.64
C GLU A 101 28.09 -31.19 -42.64
N ALA A 102 28.77 -32.16 -42.03
CA ALA A 102 28.24 -32.99 -40.96
C ALA A 102 27.99 -32.19 -39.66
N GLU A 103 28.86 -31.23 -39.34
CA GLU A 103 28.70 -30.36 -38.17
C GLU A 103 27.55 -29.35 -38.36
N LYS A 104 27.40 -28.79 -39.58
CA LYS A 104 26.23 -27.96 -39.94
C LYS A 104 24.91 -28.75 -39.82
N ARG A 105 24.89 -30.02 -40.23
CA ARG A 105 23.71 -30.89 -40.08
C ARG A 105 23.39 -31.19 -38.61
N LYS A 106 24.40 -31.34 -37.74
CA LYS A 106 24.19 -31.46 -36.28
C LYS A 106 23.57 -30.20 -35.66
N VAL A 107 24.07 -29.02 -36.03
CA VAL A 107 23.56 -27.72 -35.53
C VAL A 107 22.11 -27.48 -35.98
N ALA A 108 21.77 -27.82 -37.22
CA ALA A 108 20.40 -27.72 -37.73
C ALA A 108 19.41 -28.64 -36.97
N VAL A 109 19.82 -29.86 -36.64
CA VAL A 109 19.01 -30.82 -35.85
C VAL A 109 18.84 -30.40 -34.39
N LEU A 110 19.80 -29.66 -33.82
CA LEU A 110 19.68 -29.09 -32.47
C LEU A 110 18.78 -27.85 -32.45
N ASN A 111 18.85 -27.00 -33.47
CA ASN A 111 18.02 -25.78 -33.57
C ASN A 111 16.54 -26.08 -33.88
N SER A 112 16.23 -27.17 -34.58
CA SER A 112 14.84 -27.59 -34.84
C SER A 112 14.08 -28.08 -33.61
N LYS A 113 14.77 -28.29 -32.47
CA LYS A 113 14.16 -28.67 -31.18
C LYS A 113 13.86 -27.48 -30.26
N LEU A 114 14.23 -26.25 -30.64
CA LEU A 114 14.00 -25.04 -29.84
C LEU A 114 12.56 -24.53 -30.00
N SER A 115 12.00 -23.95 -28.94
CA SER A 115 10.68 -23.31 -29.03
C SER A 115 10.75 -22.01 -29.86
N PRO A 116 9.64 -21.57 -30.50
CA PRO A 116 9.63 -20.34 -31.29
C PRO A 116 10.07 -19.09 -30.52
N GLU A 117 9.88 -19.06 -29.19
CA GLU A 117 10.26 -17.94 -28.32
C GLU A 117 11.76 -17.94 -28.00
N GLU A 118 12.38 -19.11 -27.91
CA GLU A 118 13.82 -19.26 -27.75
C GLU A 118 14.56 -19.00 -29.07
N LEU A 119 13.97 -19.40 -30.20
CA LEU A 119 14.47 -19.06 -31.53
C LEU A 119 14.42 -17.55 -31.78
N PHE A 120 13.30 -16.89 -31.45
CA PHE A 120 13.16 -15.44 -31.59
C PHE A 120 14.26 -14.68 -30.85
N LYS A 121 14.49 -15.01 -29.56
CA LYS A 121 15.54 -14.40 -28.74
C LYS A 121 16.97 -14.69 -29.19
N LYS A 122 17.19 -15.80 -29.91
CA LYS A 122 18.52 -16.18 -30.41
C LYS A 122 18.92 -15.34 -31.63
N TYR A 123 17.94 -14.99 -32.47
CA TYR A 123 18.16 -14.29 -33.73
C TYR A 123 17.81 -12.80 -33.68
N ASP A 124 17.12 -12.32 -32.63
CA ASP A 124 17.05 -10.90 -32.23
C ASP A 124 18.41 -10.47 -31.64
N THR A 125 19.35 -10.16 -32.52
CA THR A 125 20.75 -9.91 -32.14
C THR A 125 20.98 -8.51 -31.59
N ASP A 126 20.10 -7.57 -31.92
CA ASP A 126 20.15 -6.20 -31.44
C ASP A 126 19.30 -5.96 -30.18
N GLY A 127 18.49 -6.95 -29.77
CA GLY A 127 17.65 -6.90 -28.59
C GLY A 127 16.49 -5.91 -28.74
N SER A 128 16.10 -5.63 -29.98
CA SER A 128 15.03 -4.69 -30.34
C SER A 128 13.64 -5.25 -29.97
N GLY A 129 13.53 -6.57 -29.79
CA GLY A 129 12.25 -7.25 -29.60
C GLY A 129 11.50 -7.53 -30.91
N ASN A 130 12.14 -7.27 -32.05
CA ASN A 130 11.65 -7.49 -33.41
C ASN A 130 12.72 -8.23 -34.24
N ILE A 131 12.33 -8.90 -35.32
CA ILE A 131 13.26 -9.56 -36.25
C ILE A 131 13.31 -8.80 -37.57
N SER A 132 14.51 -8.35 -37.93
CA SER A 132 14.77 -7.70 -39.22
C SER A 132 14.82 -8.70 -40.38
N ALA A 133 14.66 -8.21 -41.62
CA ALA A 133 14.72 -9.04 -42.82
C ALA A 133 16.08 -9.77 -42.98
N SER A 134 17.18 -9.16 -42.54
CA SER A 134 18.51 -9.77 -42.50
C SER A 134 18.63 -10.89 -41.49
N GLU A 135 18.04 -10.73 -40.31
CA GLU A 135 18.04 -11.76 -39.26
C GLU A 135 17.15 -12.94 -39.65
N PHE A 136 15.99 -12.66 -40.26
CA PHE A 136 15.09 -13.68 -40.80
C PHE A 136 15.77 -14.53 -41.88
N LEU A 137 16.52 -13.90 -42.81
CA LEU A 137 17.28 -14.63 -43.84
C LEU A 137 18.46 -15.44 -43.28
N ALA A 138 19.13 -14.95 -42.23
CA ALA A 138 20.22 -15.66 -41.57
C ALA A 138 19.73 -16.89 -40.79
N MET A 139 18.49 -16.86 -40.30
CA MET A 139 17.87 -17.94 -39.54
C MET A 139 17.52 -19.17 -40.39
N LEU A 140 17.04 -19.00 -41.63
CA LEU A 140 16.50 -20.10 -42.45
C LEU A 140 17.52 -21.23 -42.76
N PRO A 141 18.78 -20.93 -43.13
CA PRO A 141 19.80 -21.96 -43.34
C PRO A 141 20.17 -22.73 -42.05
N ASP A 142 20.16 -22.05 -40.91
CA ASP A 142 20.49 -22.62 -39.60
C ASP A 142 19.40 -23.57 -39.06
N LEU A 143 18.18 -23.45 -39.60
CA LEU A 143 17.04 -24.35 -39.34
C LEU A 143 16.97 -25.51 -40.35
N GLY A 144 17.91 -25.61 -41.29
CA GLY A 144 17.91 -26.63 -42.34
C GLY A 144 16.87 -26.41 -43.45
N ILE A 145 16.29 -25.21 -43.52
CA ILE A 145 15.25 -24.85 -44.49
C ILE A 145 15.92 -24.26 -45.74
N SER A 146 15.93 -25.02 -46.83
CA SER A 146 16.48 -24.56 -48.12
C SER A 146 15.40 -23.87 -48.95
N ILE A 147 15.24 -22.56 -48.80
CA ILE A 147 14.34 -21.73 -49.60
C ILE A 147 15.16 -20.65 -50.31
N SER A 148 14.76 -20.22 -51.50
CA SER A 148 15.43 -19.10 -52.18
C SER A 148 15.26 -17.80 -51.38
N ALA A 149 16.29 -16.95 -51.36
CA ALA A 149 16.25 -15.68 -50.61
C ALA A 149 15.04 -14.79 -51.00
N ALA A 150 14.64 -14.87 -52.26
CA ALA A 150 13.47 -14.17 -52.80
C ALA A 150 12.14 -14.71 -52.21
N LYS A 151 11.99 -16.03 -52.08
CA LYS A 151 10.80 -16.65 -51.47
C LYS A 151 10.75 -16.45 -49.94
N ALA A 152 11.91 -16.37 -49.29
CA ALA A 152 12.00 -15.99 -47.87
C ALA A 152 11.54 -14.54 -47.62
N MET A 153 11.96 -13.60 -48.48
CA MET A 153 11.53 -12.19 -48.39
C MET A 153 10.02 -12.01 -48.59
N ARG A 154 9.38 -12.84 -49.43
CA ARG A 154 7.92 -12.90 -49.58
C ARG A 154 7.23 -13.28 -48.27
N ILE A 155 7.72 -14.34 -47.62
CA ILE A 155 7.16 -14.81 -46.33
C ILE A 155 7.33 -13.71 -45.28
N PHE A 156 8.48 -13.02 -45.29
CA PHE A 156 8.73 -11.88 -44.42
C PHE A 156 7.69 -10.76 -44.58
N ARG A 157 7.54 -10.22 -45.81
CA ARG A 157 6.58 -9.13 -46.12
C ARG A 157 5.11 -9.50 -45.89
N ARG A 158 4.77 -10.78 -46.01
CA ARG A 158 3.39 -11.26 -45.81
C ARG A 158 3.04 -11.48 -44.34
N CYS A 159 4.05 -11.72 -43.50
CA CYS A 159 3.88 -11.89 -42.06
C CYS A 159 3.96 -10.56 -41.32
N ASP A 160 4.67 -9.57 -41.87
CA ASP A 160 4.61 -8.16 -41.50
C ASP A 160 3.22 -7.59 -41.86
N THR A 161 2.28 -7.72 -40.93
CA THR A 161 0.88 -7.35 -41.12
C THR A 161 0.59 -5.89 -40.81
N ASP A 162 1.48 -5.23 -40.07
CA ASP A 162 1.39 -3.81 -39.75
C ASP A 162 2.18 -2.91 -40.72
N GLY A 163 2.99 -3.51 -41.60
CA GLY A 163 3.75 -2.83 -42.64
C GLY A 163 4.98 -2.10 -42.09
N GLY A 164 5.49 -2.54 -40.93
CA GLY A 164 6.58 -1.91 -40.19
C GLY A 164 7.97 -2.18 -40.75
N GLY A 165 8.12 -3.17 -41.63
CA GLY A 165 9.41 -3.63 -42.17
C GLY A 165 10.21 -4.53 -41.22
N GLU A 166 9.60 -4.95 -40.11
CA GLU A 166 10.16 -5.80 -39.06
C GLU A 166 9.09 -6.77 -38.58
N ILE A 167 9.49 -7.96 -38.09
CA ILE A 167 8.55 -9.00 -37.65
C ILE A 167 8.54 -9.06 -36.12
N ASP A 168 7.37 -8.85 -35.51
CA ASP A 168 7.20 -9.03 -34.07
C ASP A 168 7.08 -10.53 -33.68
N LEU A 169 7.09 -10.85 -32.39
CA LEU A 169 7.01 -12.24 -31.91
C LEU A 169 5.74 -12.98 -32.38
N THR A 170 4.64 -12.26 -32.62
CA THR A 170 3.35 -12.82 -33.05
C THR A 170 3.38 -13.13 -34.55
N GLU A 171 3.92 -12.21 -35.34
CA GLU A 171 4.14 -12.33 -36.78
C GLU A 171 5.23 -13.36 -37.08
N PHE A 172 6.23 -13.48 -36.23
CA PHE A 172 7.26 -14.51 -36.32
C PHE A 172 6.68 -15.92 -36.16
N LYS A 173 5.73 -16.09 -35.23
CA LYS A 173 4.98 -17.35 -35.06
C LYS A 173 4.15 -17.68 -36.30
N MET A 174 3.62 -16.67 -37.02
CA MET A 174 2.97 -16.89 -38.32
C MET A 174 3.96 -17.31 -39.40
N ALA A 175 5.10 -16.61 -39.48
CA ALA A 175 6.12 -16.87 -40.47
C ALA A 175 6.66 -18.30 -40.35
N MET A 176 6.91 -18.75 -39.12
CA MET A 176 7.35 -20.13 -38.85
C MET A 176 6.27 -21.16 -39.19
N PHE A 177 5.01 -20.92 -38.82
CA PHE A 177 3.91 -21.84 -39.13
C PHE A 177 3.58 -21.93 -40.63
N ALA A 178 3.82 -20.85 -41.39
CA ALA A 178 3.64 -20.81 -42.84
C ALA A 178 4.77 -21.52 -43.62
N VAL A 179 5.95 -21.66 -43.02
CA VAL A 179 7.14 -22.28 -43.65
C VAL A 179 7.15 -23.79 -43.48
N ASP A 180 6.72 -24.32 -42.33
CA ASP A 180 6.63 -25.77 -42.07
C ASP A 180 5.49 -26.08 -41.07
N PRO A 181 4.35 -26.62 -41.53
CA PRO A 181 3.19 -26.88 -40.67
C PRO A 181 3.30 -28.16 -39.83
N VAL A 182 4.30 -29.03 -40.06
CA VAL A 182 4.38 -30.38 -39.44
C VAL A 182 5.39 -30.41 -38.28
N SER A 183 5.89 -29.25 -37.86
CA SER A 183 7.23 -29.16 -37.31
C SER A 183 7.45 -27.87 -36.51
N GLY A 184 8.13 -27.82 -35.37
CA GLY A 184 8.90 -28.84 -34.68
C GLY A 184 9.80 -29.71 -35.57
N ASN A 185 9.36 -30.92 -35.95
CA ASN A 185 9.62 -31.62 -37.21
C ASN A 185 8.93 -32.98 -37.16
N SER A 186 8.14 -33.35 -38.19
CA SER A 186 8.52 -34.43 -39.13
C SER A 186 7.33 -34.90 -40.00
N LEU A 187 7.59 -35.04 -41.31
CA LEU A 187 6.82 -35.78 -42.33
C LEU A 187 5.67 -35.05 -43.06
N GLY A 188 6.04 -33.98 -43.77
CA GLY A 188 5.64 -33.86 -45.18
C GLY A 188 4.76 -32.68 -45.56
N PHE A 189 5.33 -31.47 -45.56
CA PHE A 189 4.95 -30.41 -46.48
C PHE A 189 6.15 -29.45 -46.68
N SER A 190 6.90 -29.59 -47.77
CA SER A 190 7.89 -28.59 -48.17
C SER A 190 7.20 -27.63 -49.15
N PRO A 191 7.14 -26.31 -48.89
CA PRO A 191 6.86 -25.35 -49.97
C PRO A 191 7.84 -25.66 -51.11
N SER A 192 7.37 -25.67 -52.35
CA SER A 192 8.24 -25.92 -53.50
C SER A 192 9.49 -25.03 -53.43
N THR A 193 10.68 -25.60 -53.62
CA THR A 193 11.98 -24.89 -53.57
C THR A 193 12.13 -23.85 -54.69
N LEU A 194 11.16 -23.79 -55.60
CA LEU A 194 11.16 -23.00 -56.82
C LEU A 194 10.20 -21.81 -56.68
N LEU A 195 10.54 -20.70 -57.32
CA LEU A 195 9.67 -19.53 -57.41
C LEU A 195 8.47 -19.84 -58.32
N GLY A 196 7.25 -19.66 -57.82
CA GLY A 196 6.04 -19.65 -58.64
C GLY A 196 5.86 -18.32 -59.39
N PRO A 197 4.92 -18.24 -60.36
CA PRO A 197 4.59 -16.98 -61.05
C PRO A 197 4.01 -15.93 -60.09
N ARG A 198 3.32 -16.35 -59.03
CA ARG A 198 2.80 -15.44 -58.00
C ARG A 198 3.91 -14.88 -57.12
N ASP A 199 4.89 -15.72 -56.82
CA ASP A 199 6.08 -15.32 -56.05
C ASP A 199 6.91 -14.31 -56.82
N ALA A 200 7.11 -14.55 -58.12
CA ALA A 200 7.79 -13.62 -59.01
C ALA A 200 7.00 -12.32 -59.16
N PHE A 201 5.67 -12.36 -59.28
CA PHE A 201 4.85 -11.15 -59.38
C PHE A 201 4.99 -10.24 -58.16
N GLU A 202 4.84 -10.79 -56.96
CA GLU A 202 4.93 -10.06 -55.68
C GLU A 202 6.37 -9.61 -55.32
N LEU A 203 7.39 -10.15 -56.00
CA LEU A 203 8.77 -9.70 -55.86
C LEU A 203 9.06 -8.41 -56.62
N PHE A 204 8.44 -8.23 -57.78
CA PHE A 204 8.63 -7.07 -58.65
C PHE A 204 7.60 -5.96 -58.41
N ASP A 205 6.48 -6.27 -57.76
CA ASP A 205 5.52 -5.30 -57.20
C ASP A 205 6.11 -4.70 -55.91
N GLU A 206 7.06 -3.77 -56.05
CA GLU A 206 7.81 -3.21 -54.93
C GLU A 206 6.94 -2.30 -54.05
N ASP A 207 5.92 -1.68 -54.63
CA ASP A 207 5.01 -0.77 -53.95
C ASP A 207 3.75 -1.47 -53.37
N GLY A 208 3.57 -2.77 -53.65
CA GLY A 208 2.51 -3.61 -53.10
C GLY A 208 1.12 -3.25 -53.63
N THR A 209 1.05 -2.62 -54.80
CA THR A 209 -0.21 -2.19 -55.42
C THR A 209 -0.98 -3.33 -56.07
N GLY A 210 -0.36 -4.50 -56.24
CA GLY A 210 -0.93 -5.66 -56.92
C GLY A 210 -0.90 -5.53 -58.44
N GLN A 211 -0.06 -4.62 -58.97
CA GLN A 211 0.06 -4.26 -60.38
C GLN A 211 1.53 -3.99 -60.70
N ILE A 212 2.04 -4.49 -61.82
CA ILE A 212 3.43 -4.21 -62.26
C ILE A 212 3.42 -3.05 -63.25
N ASP A 213 4.14 -1.99 -62.93
CA ASP A 213 4.28 -0.82 -63.79
C ASP A 213 5.40 -0.99 -64.85
N GLU A 214 5.58 0.01 -65.72
CA GLU A 214 6.57 -0.06 -66.81
C GLU A 214 8.04 -0.06 -66.32
N LEU A 215 8.30 0.49 -65.13
CA LEU A 215 9.63 0.53 -64.50
C LEU A 215 9.95 -0.82 -63.85
N GLU A 216 9.03 -1.35 -63.06
CA GLU A 216 9.12 -2.68 -62.44
C GLU A 216 9.20 -3.78 -63.52
N PHE A 217 8.55 -3.58 -64.66
CA PHE A 217 8.63 -4.50 -65.79
C PHE A 217 10.03 -4.60 -66.42
N ALA A 218 10.88 -3.57 -66.27
CA ALA A 218 12.27 -3.64 -66.72
C ALA A 218 13.03 -4.73 -65.95
N ASP A 219 12.85 -4.74 -64.62
CA ASP A 219 13.48 -5.70 -63.71
C ASP A 219 12.98 -7.13 -63.95
N VAL A 220 11.69 -7.27 -64.32
CA VAL A 220 11.11 -8.55 -64.77
C VAL A 220 11.83 -9.09 -66.00
N LEU A 221 12.14 -8.25 -67.00
CA LEU A 221 12.83 -8.68 -68.22
C LEU A 221 14.30 -9.02 -67.98
N GLU A 222 14.97 -8.28 -67.11
CA GLU A 222 16.33 -8.57 -66.65
C GLU A 222 16.39 -9.93 -65.92
N TYR A 223 15.39 -10.24 -65.08
CA TYR A 223 15.27 -11.53 -64.39
C TYR A 223 15.18 -12.73 -65.36
N PHE A 224 14.53 -12.57 -66.50
CA PHE A 224 14.49 -13.59 -67.56
C PHE A 224 15.75 -13.61 -68.45
N GLY A 225 16.76 -12.79 -68.13
CA GLY A 225 18.02 -12.69 -68.88
C GLY A 225 17.85 -12.04 -70.25
N MET A 226 16.84 -11.17 -70.41
CA MET A 226 16.53 -10.50 -71.67
C MET A 226 16.97 -9.03 -71.63
N ASP A 227 18.18 -8.74 -72.11
CA ASP A 227 18.63 -7.36 -72.34
C ASP A 227 17.96 -6.81 -73.61
N VAL A 228 16.91 -6.01 -73.44
CA VAL A 228 16.16 -5.38 -74.53
C VAL A 228 16.26 -3.86 -74.46
N SER A 229 16.38 -3.21 -75.62
CA SER A 229 16.31 -1.74 -75.73
C SER A 229 14.92 -1.23 -75.33
N ASP A 230 14.82 -0.03 -74.78
CA ASP A 230 13.59 0.63 -74.31
C ASP A 230 12.42 0.53 -75.33
N GLU A 231 12.69 0.77 -76.62
CA GLU A 231 11.65 0.67 -77.68
C GLU A 231 11.06 -0.74 -77.88
N LYS A 232 11.79 -1.79 -77.47
CA LYS A 232 11.34 -3.18 -77.51
C LYS A 232 10.66 -3.58 -76.22
N GLN A 233 11.11 -3.06 -75.07
CA GLN A 233 10.44 -3.24 -73.78
C GLN A 233 9.00 -2.71 -73.84
N GLU A 234 8.80 -1.47 -74.30
CA GLU A 234 7.46 -0.87 -74.43
C GLU A 234 6.54 -1.70 -75.35
N LYS A 235 7.09 -2.33 -76.39
CA LYS A 235 6.33 -3.22 -77.30
C LYS A 235 5.98 -4.56 -76.66
N ILE A 236 6.82 -5.06 -75.76
CA ILE A 236 6.58 -6.31 -75.03
C ILE A 236 5.57 -6.05 -73.90
N PHE A 237 5.71 -4.95 -73.18
CA PHE A 237 4.76 -4.49 -72.17
C PHE A 237 3.34 -4.37 -72.76
N LYS A 238 3.19 -3.60 -73.85
CA LYS A 238 1.91 -3.43 -74.58
C LYS A 238 1.35 -4.71 -75.21
N LYS A 239 2.15 -5.78 -75.31
CA LYS A 239 1.71 -7.08 -75.85
C LYS A 239 1.07 -7.94 -74.76
N TYR A 240 1.50 -7.79 -73.51
CA TYR A 240 1.05 -8.61 -72.39
C TYR A 240 0.04 -7.89 -71.49
N ASP A 241 0.05 -6.56 -71.46
CA ASP A 241 -1.07 -5.71 -71.02
C ASP A 241 -2.24 -5.86 -72.02
N LYS A 242 -3.14 -6.82 -71.78
CA LYS A 242 -4.25 -7.15 -72.67
C LYS A 242 -5.42 -6.20 -72.47
N ASP A 243 -5.62 -5.73 -71.25
CA ASP A 243 -6.71 -4.82 -70.90
C ASP A 243 -6.38 -3.34 -71.20
N LYS A 244 -5.12 -3.04 -71.53
CA LYS A 244 -4.56 -1.71 -71.82
C LYS A 244 -4.69 -0.77 -70.62
N SER A 245 -4.64 -1.32 -69.42
CA SER A 245 -4.71 -0.56 -68.18
C SER A 245 -3.45 0.28 -67.96
N GLY A 246 -2.36 -0.01 -68.67
CA GLY A 246 -1.06 0.63 -68.46
C GLY A 246 -0.26 -0.02 -67.34
N TYR A 247 -0.77 -1.12 -66.79
CA TYR A 247 -0.14 -1.95 -65.77
C TYR A 247 -0.31 -3.42 -66.16
N ILE A 248 0.51 -4.31 -65.60
CA ILE A 248 0.36 -5.74 -65.79
C ILE A 248 -0.20 -6.34 -64.51
N ASP A 249 -1.41 -6.90 -64.58
CA ASP A 249 -2.00 -7.59 -63.43
C ASP A 249 -1.40 -9.01 -63.25
N TYR A 250 -1.68 -9.64 -62.11
CA TYR A 250 -1.16 -10.97 -61.81
C TYR A 250 -1.58 -12.04 -62.84
N GLN A 251 -2.78 -11.96 -63.43
CA GLN A 251 -3.25 -12.94 -64.43
C GLN A 251 -2.54 -12.76 -65.78
N GLU A 252 -2.23 -11.51 -66.13
CA GLU A 252 -1.46 -11.12 -67.31
C GLU A 252 0.02 -11.50 -67.15
N PHE A 253 0.60 -11.22 -65.98
CA PHE A 253 1.95 -11.63 -65.62
C PHE A 253 2.10 -13.15 -65.62
N ARG A 254 1.16 -13.88 -65.01
CA ARG A 254 1.17 -15.35 -65.00
C ARG A 254 1.11 -15.92 -66.42
N SER A 255 0.26 -15.35 -67.27
CA SER A 255 0.17 -15.74 -68.70
C SER A 255 1.48 -15.47 -69.46
N MET A 256 2.18 -14.40 -69.11
CA MET A 256 3.48 -14.04 -69.67
C MET A 256 4.58 -14.98 -69.16
N TRP A 257 4.63 -15.21 -67.85
CA TRP A 257 5.61 -16.04 -67.15
C TRP A 257 5.64 -17.47 -67.72
N VAL A 258 4.47 -18.11 -67.86
CA VAL A 258 4.34 -19.46 -68.46
C VAL A 258 4.81 -19.51 -69.92
N ARG A 259 4.82 -18.36 -70.63
CA ARG A 259 5.26 -18.28 -72.03
C ARG A 259 6.74 -17.96 -72.20
N LEU A 260 7.34 -17.22 -71.28
CA LEU A 260 8.75 -16.80 -71.34
C LEU A 260 9.70 -17.82 -70.71
N VAL A 261 9.24 -18.58 -69.71
CA VAL A 261 10.04 -19.61 -69.05
C VAL A 261 10.22 -20.84 -69.93
N ASP A 262 11.38 -21.50 -69.83
CA ASP A 262 11.59 -22.83 -70.41
C ASP A 262 10.74 -23.86 -69.65
N VAL A 263 9.52 -24.06 -70.14
CA VAL A 263 8.50 -24.96 -69.56
C VAL A 263 9.03 -26.38 -69.33
N ARG A 264 9.97 -26.85 -70.16
CA ARG A 264 10.50 -28.22 -70.02
C ARG A 264 11.50 -28.29 -68.88
N ASP A 265 12.37 -27.30 -68.74
CA ASP A 265 13.28 -27.19 -67.60
C ASP A 265 12.50 -27.01 -66.29
N GLU A 266 11.45 -26.19 -66.32
CA GLU A 266 10.63 -25.83 -65.15
C GLU A 266 9.75 -26.98 -64.64
N LEU A 267 9.25 -27.83 -65.54
CA LEU A 267 8.59 -29.10 -65.20
C LEU A 267 9.58 -30.16 -64.69
N THR A 268 10.80 -30.19 -65.24
CA THR A 268 11.86 -31.13 -64.81
C THR A 268 12.36 -30.78 -63.41
N LYS A 269 12.52 -29.48 -63.11
CA LYS A 269 12.87 -28.97 -61.78
C LYS A 269 11.80 -29.30 -60.72
N ARG A 270 10.52 -29.36 -61.11
CA ARG A 270 9.39 -29.81 -60.25
C ARG A 270 9.25 -31.35 -60.19
N GLY A 271 10.17 -32.12 -60.78
CA GLY A 271 10.18 -33.58 -60.71
C GLY A 271 9.14 -34.29 -61.58
N VAL A 272 8.53 -33.59 -62.55
CA VAL A 272 7.48 -34.14 -63.42
C VAL A 272 8.11 -34.82 -64.64
N GLU A 273 7.75 -36.08 -64.92
CA GLU A 273 8.26 -36.79 -66.10
C GLU A 273 7.78 -36.16 -67.42
N VAL A 274 8.71 -35.49 -68.13
CA VAL A 274 8.38 -34.81 -69.39
C VAL A 274 8.44 -35.77 -70.59
N PRO A 275 7.36 -35.94 -71.37
CA PRO A 275 7.37 -36.81 -72.55
C PRO A 275 8.35 -36.30 -73.62
N LYS A 276 9.20 -37.20 -74.15
CA LYS A 276 10.29 -36.85 -75.09
C LYS A 276 9.85 -36.07 -76.34
N HIS A 277 8.61 -36.23 -76.81
CA HIS A 277 8.07 -35.58 -78.02
C HIS A 277 6.77 -34.77 -77.79
N ALA A 278 6.52 -34.28 -76.58
CA ALA A 278 5.38 -33.42 -76.30
C ALA A 278 5.50 -32.06 -77.03
N ARG A 279 4.38 -31.56 -77.58
CA ARG A 279 4.29 -30.21 -78.15
C ARG A 279 4.24 -29.17 -77.01
N GLN A 280 4.84 -28.00 -77.24
CA GLN A 280 4.99 -26.92 -76.24
C GLN A 280 3.67 -26.53 -75.55
N TRP A 281 2.55 -26.43 -76.30
CA TRP A 281 1.24 -26.09 -75.71
C TRP A 281 0.76 -27.10 -74.65
N LYS A 282 1.10 -28.39 -74.82
CA LYS A 282 0.69 -29.44 -73.88
C LYS A 282 1.57 -29.46 -72.63
N LEU A 283 2.83 -29.05 -72.76
CA LEU A 283 3.72 -28.80 -71.63
C LEU A 283 3.27 -27.56 -70.83
N GLN A 284 2.84 -26.49 -71.52
CA GLN A 284 2.30 -25.29 -70.87
C GLN A 284 1.05 -25.60 -70.05
N GLN A 285 0.10 -26.36 -70.62
CA GLN A 285 -1.11 -26.76 -69.91
C GLN A 285 -0.82 -27.63 -68.67
N MET A 286 0.18 -28.52 -68.75
CA MET A 286 0.63 -29.31 -67.59
C MET A 286 1.23 -28.42 -66.49
N LEU A 287 2.05 -27.43 -66.86
CA LEU A 287 2.63 -26.50 -65.92
C LEU A 287 1.57 -25.62 -65.25
N GLU A 288 0.59 -25.10 -66.02
CA GLU A 288 -0.53 -24.31 -65.48
C GLU A 288 -1.35 -25.08 -64.43
N THR A 289 -1.65 -26.35 -64.70
CA THR A 289 -2.44 -27.19 -63.77
C THR A 289 -1.70 -27.42 -62.45
N ILE A 290 -0.38 -27.62 -62.49
CA ILE A 290 0.45 -27.81 -61.30
C ILE A 290 0.55 -26.52 -60.49
N LEU A 291 0.70 -25.39 -61.16
CA LEU A 291 0.75 -24.08 -60.51
C LEU A 291 -0.57 -23.74 -59.80
N ASP A 292 -1.72 -24.09 -60.39
CA ASP A 292 -3.03 -23.94 -59.72
C ASP A 292 -3.15 -24.80 -58.46
N GLU A 293 -2.65 -26.03 -58.51
CA GLU A 293 -2.63 -26.90 -57.34
C GLU A 293 -1.67 -26.40 -56.24
N GLU A 294 -0.51 -25.87 -56.60
CA GLU A 294 0.45 -25.26 -55.66
C GLU A 294 -0.16 -24.02 -54.97
N GLU A 295 -0.75 -23.10 -55.74
CA GLU A 295 -1.35 -21.87 -55.23
C GLU A 295 -2.57 -22.13 -54.33
N ALA A 296 -3.40 -23.13 -54.66
CA ALA A 296 -4.53 -23.52 -53.84
C ALA A 296 -4.09 -24.09 -52.47
N ARG A 297 -2.99 -24.85 -52.43
CA ARG A 297 -2.45 -25.41 -51.19
C ARG A 297 -1.83 -24.32 -50.31
N GLU A 298 -1.08 -23.37 -50.88
CA GLU A 298 -0.52 -22.23 -50.15
C GLU A 298 -1.63 -21.36 -49.51
N ALA A 299 -2.74 -21.15 -50.21
CA ALA A 299 -3.88 -20.38 -49.69
C ALA A 299 -4.55 -21.05 -48.47
N VAL A 300 -4.67 -22.38 -48.47
CA VAL A 300 -5.24 -23.14 -47.35
C VAL A 300 -4.35 -23.04 -46.11
N ALA A 301 -3.04 -23.23 -46.26
CA ALA A 301 -2.09 -23.16 -45.15
C ALA A 301 -2.10 -21.78 -44.44
N LEU A 302 -2.20 -20.69 -45.22
CA LEU A 302 -2.28 -19.34 -44.68
C LEU A 302 -3.59 -19.05 -43.93
N GLU A 303 -4.72 -19.58 -44.41
CA GLU A 303 -6.01 -19.43 -43.72
C GLU A 303 -6.02 -20.19 -42.39
N GLU A 304 -5.34 -21.34 -42.33
CA GLU A 304 -5.15 -22.07 -41.08
C GLU A 304 -4.24 -21.35 -40.10
N ALA A 305 -3.14 -20.73 -40.58
CA ALA A 305 -2.27 -19.88 -39.78
C ALA A 305 -3.03 -18.71 -39.13
N LYS A 306 -3.90 -18.05 -39.90
CA LYS A 306 -4.79 -16.97 -39.39
C LYS A 306 -5.73 -17.47 -38.30
N LYS A 307 -6.36 -18.64 -38.49
CA LYS A 307 -7.23 -19.27 -37.48
C LYS A 307 -6.46 -19.70 -36.22
N PHE A 308 -5.20 -20.09 -36.35
CA PHE A 308 -4.34 -20.40 -35.20
C PHE A 308 -4.04 -19.14 -34.38
N LEU A 309 -3.64 -18.05 -35.02
CA LEU A 309 -3.42 -16.78 -34.34
C LEU A 309 -4.67 -16.25 -33.63
N GLN A 310 -5.83 -16.33 -34.29
CA GLN A 310 -7.07 -15.88 -33.66
C GLN A 310 -7.36 -16.69 -32.38
N ARG A 311 -7.08 -18.00 -32.39
CA ARG A 311 -7.18 -18.86 -31.19
C ARG A 311 -6.16 -18.47 -30.11
N GLN A 312 -4.93 -18.08 -30.46
CA GLN A 312 -3.94 -17.58 -29.50
C GLN A 312 -4.35 -16.24 -28.89
N ARG A 313 -4.80 -15.27 -29.71
CA ARG A 313 -5.33 -13.98 -29.23
C ARG A 313 -6.52 -14.18 -28.30
N ASP A 314 -7.45 -15.08 -28.63
CA ASP A 314 -8.60 -15.42 -27.78
C ASP A 314 -8.17 -16.12 -26.47
N LYS A 315 -7.06 -16.85 -26.47
CA LYS A 315 -6.48 -17.47 -25.26
C LYS A 315 -5.85 -16.42 -24.36
N GLU A 316 -5.00 -15.55 -24.90
CA GLU A 316 -4.37 -14.45 -24.16
C GLU A 316 -5.41 -13.47 -23.59
N PHE A 317 -6.42 -13.13 -24.38
CA PHE A 317 -7.54 -12.29 -23.93
C PHE A 317 -8.30 -12.92 -22.75
N ARG A 318 -8.60 -14.23 -22.82
CA ARG A 318 -9.23 -14.97 -21.72
C ARG A 318 -8.33 -15.05 -20.48
N GLU A 319 -7.03 -15.21 -20.65
CA GLU A 319 -6.07 -15.22 -19.55
C GLU A 319 -6.01 -13.85 -18.85
N GLN A 320 -5.95 -12.76 -19.61
CA GLN A 320 -5.98 -11.41 -19.07
C GLN A 320 -7.29 -11.13 -18.31
N LEU A 321 -8.44 -11.54 -18.86
CA LEU A 321 -9.73 -11.45 -18.17
C LEU A 321 -9.76 -12.29 -16.89
N GLY A 322 -9.23 -13.52 -16.92
CA GLY A 322 -9.14 -14.39 -15.76
C GLY A 322 -8.31 -13.76 -14.63
N ARG A 323 -7.15 -13.17 -14.96
CA ARG A 323 -6.32 -12.43 -14.00
C ARG A 323 -7.06 -11.23 -13.41
N LYS A 324 -7.74 -10.44 -14.24
CA LYS A 324 -8.56 -9.30 -13.77
C LYS A 324 -9.71 -9.74 -12.86
N ALA A 325 -10.36 -10.87 -13.17
CA ALA A 325 -11.45 -11.41 -12.36
C ALA A 325 -10.96 -11.89 -10.98
N ILE A 326 -9.77 -12.49 -10.89
CA ILE A 326 -9.15 -12.90 -9.62
C ILE A 326 -8.83 -11.69 -8.75
N VAL A 327 -8.15 -10.68 -9.30
CA VAL A 327 -7.83 -9.44 -8.57
C VAL A 327 -9.12 -8.78 -8.06
N ARG A 328 -10.16 -8.73 -8.90
CA ARG A 328 -11.47 -8.19 -8.51
C ARG A 328 -12.11 -8.99 -7.36
N ALA A 329 -11.93 -10.31 -7.34
CA ALA A 329 -12.43 -11.15 -6.26
C ALA A 329 -11.66 -10.93 -4.96
N GLU A 330 -10.34 -10.82 -5.02
CA GLU A 330 -9.47 -10.50 -3.87
C GLU A 330 -9.82 -9.14 -3.26
N ASP A 331 -10.09 -8.11 -4.09
CA ASP A 331 -10.53 -6.79 -3.63
C ASP A 331 -11.84 -6.87 -2.82
N GLU A 332 -12.81 -7.65 -3.29
CA GLU A 332 -14.10 -7.83 -2.60
C GLU A 332 -13.95 -8.64 -1.31
N LEU A 333 -13.02 -9.61 -1.27
CA LEU A 333 -12.66 -10.30 -0.04
C LEU A 333 -12.00 -9.35 0.96
N ALA A 334 -11.05 -8.52 0.52
CA ALA A 334 -10.39 -7.53 1.35
C ALA A 334 -11.42 -6.56 1.97
N ALA A 335 -12.33 -6.02 1.15
CA ALA A 335 -13.40 -5.16 1.61
C ALA A 335 -14.32 -5.85 2.64
N ALA A 336 -14.64 -7.14 2.44
CA ALA A 336 -15.42 -7.90 3.40
C ALA A 336 -14.65 -8.15 4.71
N LEU A 337 -13.35 -8.43 4.65
CA LEU A 337 -12.52 -8.60 5.84
C LEU A 337 -12.39 -7.27 6.61
N ASP A 338 -12.19 -6.15 5.92
CA ASP A 338 -12.14 -4.81 6.52
C ASP A 338 -13.45 -4.51 7.27
N ALA A 339 -14.60 -4.84 6.67
CA ALA A 339 -15.90 -4.68 7.30
C ALA A 339 -16.10 -5.56 8.56
N ALA A 340 -15.42 -6.71 8.66
CA ALA A 340 -15.41 -7.59 9.84
C ALA A 340 -14.55 -7.06 11.00
N GLY A 341 -13.79 -6.00 10.77
CA GLY A 341 -12.84 -5.45 11.72
C GLY A 341 -11.46 -6.08 11.58
N GLN A 342 -10.44 -5.22 11.49
CA GLN A 342 -9.05 -5.60 11.30
C GLN A 342 -8.12 -4.78 12.20
N VAL A 343 -6.86 -5.23 12.28
CA VAL A 343 -5.80 -4.52 12.97
C VAL A 343 -4.71 -4.16 11.97
N TYR A 344 -4.44 -2.87 11.83
CA TYR A 344 -3.36 -2.35 10.98
C TYR A 344 -2.16 -1.98 11.83
N ILE A 345 -0.96 -2.25 11.32
CA ILE A 345 0.29 -1.87 11.96
C ILE A 345 1.03 -0.96 10.99
N MET A 346 1.38 0.23 11.44
CA MET A 346 2.15 1.23 10.69
C MET A 346 3.56 1.32 11.27
N GLY A 347 4.58 1.24 10.42
CA GLY A 347 5.98 1.23 10.81
C GLY A 347 6.60 -0.17 10.83
N THR A 348 7.93 -0.25 10.74
CA THR A 348 8.68 -1.52 10.70
C THR A 348 8.96 -2.12 12.08
N GLY A 349 8.77 -1.31 13.14
CA GLY A 349 9.15 -1.65 14.51
C GLY A 349 10.67 -1.67 14.71
N LYS A 350 11.10 -1.74 15.98
CA LYS A 350 12.52 -1.58 16.40
C LYS A 350 13.50 -2.60 15.78
N TYR A 351 13.03 -3.77 15.33
CA TYR A 351 13.86 -4.82 14.73
C TYR A 351 13.40 -5.25 13.34
N ASN A 352 12.76 -4.36 12.57
CA ASN A 352 12.16 -4.69 11.26
C ASN A 352 11.19 -5.90 11.32
N GLN A 353 10.53 -6.10 12.47
CA GLN A 353 9.66 -7.25 12.73
C GLN A 353 8.36 -7.19 11.90
N PHE A 354 8.04 -6.01 11.36
CA PHE A 354 6.90 -5.76 10.49
C PHE A 354 7.32 -5.39 9.06
N ALA A 355 8.59 -5.61 8.69
CA ALA A 355 9.06 -5.40 7.33
C ALA A 355 8.66 -6.57 6.43
N GLY A 356 7.62 -6.37 5.61
CA GLY A 356 7.50 -7.04 4.31
C GLY A 356 8.16 -6.16 3.25
N ASP A 357 8.50 -6.73 2.08
CA ASP A 357 9.05 -5.93 0.98
C ASP A 357 8.09 -4.77 0.68
N PRO A 358 8.53 -3.51 0.85
CA PRO A 358 7.76 -2.39 0.32
C PRO A 358 7.67 -2.59 -1.18
N VAL A 359 6.49 -2.38 -1.78
CA VAL A 359 6.41 -2.18 -3.23
C VAL A 359 7.32 -0.99 -3.54
N THR A 360 8.48 -1.28 -4.11
CA THR A 360 9.58 -0.33 -4.30
C THR A 360 9.17 0.72 -5.31
N ARG A 361 9.25 2.00 -4.92
CA ARG A 361 9.45 3.11 -5.84
C ARG A 361 10.95 3.38 -5.92
N ASN A 362 11.41 3.54 -7.16
CA ASN A 362 12.78 3.53 -7.63
C ASN A 362 13.71 4.55 -6.92
N GLU A 363 14.96 4.15 -6.65
CA GLU A 363 15.92 4.84 -5.77
C GLU A 363 16.85 5.85 -6.46
N ASP A 364 16.64 6.20 -7.73
CA ASP A 364 17.59 7.01 -8.52
C ASP A 364 17.66 8.52 -8.18
N LEU A 365 17.10 9.00 -7.05
CA LEU A 365 16.81 10.43 -6.91
C LEU A 365 17.56 11.30 -5.87
N PHE A 366 18.17 10.84 -4.76
CA PHE A 366 18.85 11.81 -3.84
C PHE A 366 19.98 11.24 -2.93
N PRO A 367 21.23 11.76 -3.02
CA PRO A 367 22.31 11.46 -2.08
C PRO A 367 22.81 12.68 -1.25
N GLY A 368 23.29 12.43 -0.01
CA GLY A 368 24.12 13.35 0.81
C GLY A 368 23.58 13.58 2.24
N PHE A 369 24.34 13.82 3.31
CA PHE A 369 25.79 13.92 3.57
C PHE A 369 26.06 13.70 5.08
N LYS A 370 27.35 13.53 5.45
CA LYS A 370 27.88 13.15 6.78
C LYS A 370 27.94 14.29 7.83
N ALA A 371 27.99 13.88 9.11
CA ALA A 371 28.19 14.71 10.30
C ALA A 371 29.68 14.95 10.64
N VAL A 372 30.00 16.19 10.99
CA VAL A 372 31.12 16.67 11.83
C VAL A 372 30.46 17.77 12.69
N GLU A 373 30.52 17.75 14.02
CA GLU A 373 31.42 18.59 14.82
C GLU A 373 31.18 18.26 16.30
N ALA A 374 32.23 17.88 17.04
CA ALA A 374 32.17 17.62 18.49
C ALA A 374 33.45 18.10 19.20
N ARG A 375 34.03 19.22 18.75
CA ARG A 375 35.26 19.77 19.35
C ARG A 375 35.30 21.29 19.49
N GLU A 376 34.24 22.00 19.11
CA GLU A 376 34.16 23.46 19.20
C GLU A 376 33.37 23.96 20.43
N GLU A 377 32.51 23.12 21.02
CA GLU A 377 31.64 23.51 22.16
C GLU A 377 32.42 23.67 23.49
N GLU A 378 33.52 22.95 23.67
CA GLU A 378 34.31 22.98 24.93
C GLU A 378 35.17 24.26 25.04
N GLN A 379 35.52 24.87 23.90
CA GLN A 379 36.31 26.09 23.83
C GLN A 379 35.43 27.35 24.01
N GLN A 380 34.18 27.30 23.53
CA GLN A 380 33.18 28.35 23.70
C GLN A 380 32.70 28.49 25.16
N GLU A 381 32.62 27.40 25.94
CA GLU A 381 32.25 27.46 27.38
C GLU A 381 33.33 28.10 28.28
N ILE A 382 34.60 28.06 27.86
CA ILE A 382 35.71 28.67 28.60
C ILE A 382 35.76 30.18 28.33
N GLU A 383 35.56 30.60 27.08
CA GLU A 383 35.49 32.01 26.70
C GLU A 383 34.26 32.73 27.28
N ALA A 384 33.10 32.04 27.35
CA ALA A 384 31.89 32.59 27.96
C ALA A 384 32.07 32.91 29.45
N ARG A 385 32.75 32.02 30.21
CA ARG A 385 33.03 32.23 31.64
C ARG A 385 33.96 33.42 31.89
N GLN A 386 35.00 33.58 31.05
CA GLN A 386 35.91 34.71 31.15
C GLN A 386 35.24 36.04 30.81
N ASN A 387 34.30 36.04 29.85
CA ASN A 387 33.53 37.24 29.49
C ASN A 387 32.55 37.69 30.58
N GLU A 388 31.90 36.77 31.29
CA GLU A 388 30.96 37.12 32.38
C GLU A 388 31.69 37.75 33.58
N GLU A 389 32.85 37.23 33.96
CA GLU A 389 33.69 37.81 35.02
C GLU A 389 34.24 39.20 34.64
N ASN A 390 34.61 39.40 33.37
CA ASN A 390 35.03 40.69 32.83
C ASN A 390 33.89 41.74 32.90
N GLN A 391 32.67 41.36 32.51
CA GLN A 391 31.50 42.26 32.55
C GLN A 391 31.12 42.65 33.97
N ARG A 392 31.11 41.70 34.91
CA ARG A 392 30.83 41.97 36.33
C ARG A 392 31.84 42.97 36.91
N TYR A 393 33.11 42.81 36.59
CA TYR A 393 34.16 43.73 37.04
C TYR A 393 34.00 45.14 36.46
N GLU A 394 33.73 45.28 35.16
CA GLU A 394 33.56 46.60 34.54
C GLU A 394 32.31 47.34 35.05
N ARG A 395 31.23 46.63 35.38
CA ARG A 395 30.04 47.23 36.01
C ARG A 395 30.35 47.79 37.39
N LEU A 396 31.03 47.02 38.24
CA LEU A 396 31.42 47.49 39.57
C LEU A 396 32.43 48.63 39.50
N LYS A 397 33.37 48.57 38.55
CA LYS A 397 34.34 49.64 38.29
C LYS A 397 33.65 50.95 37.93
N ARG A 398 32.63 50.93 37.06
CA ARG A 398 31.84 52.13 36.72
C ARG A 398 31.18 52.75 37.93
N VAL A 399 30.62 51.95 38.84
CA VAL A 399 30.00 52.45 40.09
C VAL A 399 31.03 53.12 40.98
N VAL A 400 32.19 52.50 41.17
CA VAL A 400 33.26 53.05 42.01
C VAL A 400 33.86 54.31 41.39
N MET A 401 33.98 54.38 40.06
CA MET A 401 34.38 55.60 39.34
C MET A 401 33.33 56.71 39.46
N TYR A 402 32.04 56.38 39.42
CA TYR A 402 30.95 57.35 39.57
C TYR A 402 31.02 58.09 40.92
N TYR A 403 31.46 57.43 42.00
CA TYR A 403 31.61 58.03 43.32
C TYR A 403 33.05 58.48 43.65
N ASP A 404 33.96 58.50 42.68
CA ASP A 404 35.36 58.96 42.81
C ASP A 404 36.20 58.15 43.83
N VAL A 405 35.92 56.85 43.98
CA VAL A 405 36.57 55.93 44.94
C VAL A 405 37.62 55.01 44.26
N TRP A 406 37.81 55.15 42.95
CA TRP A 406 38.56 54.21 42.13
C TRP A 406 40.09 54.21 42.39
N GLU A 407 40.63 53.01 42.63
CA GLU A 407 42.07 52.74 42.69
C GLU A 407 42.39 51.48 41.86
N PRO A 408 43.48 51.46 41.07
CA PRO A 408 43.81 50.30 40.23
C PRO A 408 44.18 49.07 41.09
N PRO A 409 43.67 47.86 40.77
CA PRO A 409 43.94 46.66 41.56
C PRO A 409 45.39 46.16 41.38
N PRO A 410 45.93 45.46 42.40
CA PRO A 410 47.32 45.00 42.40
C PRO A 410 47.61 43.85 41.42
N SER A 411 46.60 43.09 40.99
CA SER A 411 46.73 42.02 39.99
C SER A 411 45.38 41.73 39.31
N ASN A 412 45.43 41.31 38.04
CA ASN A 412 44.23 40.96 37.25
C ASN A 412 43.49 39.74 37.83
N ALA A 413 44.21 38.81 38.48
CA ALA A 413 43.63 37.62 39.10
C ALA A 413 42.85 37.91 40.40
N THR A 414 43.16 39.00 41.10
CA THR A 414 42.53 39.38 42.38
C THR A 414 41.65 40.62 42.28
N ARG A 415 41.45 41.15 41.05
CA ARG A 415 40.76 42.42 40.80
C ARG A 415 39.31 42.46 41.31
N LEU A 416 38.59 41.33 41.24
CA LEU A 416 37.18 41.26 41.64
C LEU A 416 37.07 41.21 43.16
N LEU A 417 37.91 40.41 43.82
CA LEU A 417 38.06 40.40 45.28
C LEU A 417 38.47 41.78 45.84
N PHE A 418 39.41 42.46 45.18
CA PHE A 418 39.82 43.82 45.56
C PHE A 418 38.66 44.83 45.41
N MET A 419 37.89 44.73 44.32
CA MET A 419 36.70 45.53 44.12
C MET A 419 35.66 45.32 45.24
N GLU A 420 35.36 44.06 45.58
CA GLU A 420 34.33 43.70 46.55
C GLU A 420 34.72 43.99 47.99
N GLN A 421 35.98 43.75 48.37
CA GLN A 421 36.44 43.84 49.76
C GLN A 421 37.09 45.17 50.13
N VAL A 422 37.55 45.97 49.16
CA VAL A 422 38.31 47.20 49.42
C VAL A 422 37.61 48.44 48.85
N LEU A 423 37.16 48.41 47.60
CA LEU A 423 36.60 49.59 46.93
C LEU A 423 35.13 49.83 47.24
N LEU A 424 34.26 48.83 47.07
CA LEU A 424 32.82 48.96 47.35
C LEU A 424 32.48 49.31 48.82
N PRO A 425 33.23 48.85 49.83
CA PRO A 425 33.00 49.28 51.21
C PRO A 425 33.17 50.79 51.43
N LYS A 426 34.06 51.46 50.67
CA LYS A 426 34.29 52.92 50.76
C LYS A 426 33.13 53.76 50.22
N VAL A 427 32.20 53.18 49.45
CA VAL A 427 30.99 53.88 48.95
C VAL A 427 29.85 53.74 49.97
N GLU A 428 29.22 54.83 50.39
CA GLU A 428 28.14 54.77 51.37
C GLU A 428 26.87 54.08 50.83
N TYR A 429 26.29 53.16 51.60
CA TYR A 429 25.12 52.37 51.16
C TYR A 429 23.86 53.24 50.96
N GLU A 430 23.67 54.27 51.78
CA GLU A 430 22.55 55.22 51.65
C GLU A 430 22.58 56.01 50.33
N GLN A 431 23.79 56.27 49.81
CA GLN A 431 23.97 56.98 48.54
C GLN A 431 23.52 56.09 47.36
N LEU A 432 23.87 54.80 47.40
CA LEU A 432 23.43 53.83 46.40
C LEU A 432 21.90 53.66 46.40
N ILE A 433 21.27 53.61 47.57
CA ILE A 433 19.80 53.52 47.65
C ILE A 433 19.14 54.75 47.02
N THR A 434 19.62 55.94 47.38
CA THR A 434 19.08 57.21 46.84
C THR A 434 19.24 57.27 45.32
N SER A 435 20.41 56.88 44.81
CA SER A 435 20.72 56.81 43.37
C SER A 435 19.82 55.83 42.62
N GLY A 436 19.52 54.68 43.24
CA GLY A 436 18.62 53.67 42.68
C GLY A 436 17.17 54.13 42.64
N GLN A 437 16.70 54.81 43.70
CA GLN A 437 15.35 55.36 43.76
C GLN A 437 15.12 56.47 42.73
N LEU A 438 16.11 57.33 42.49
CA LEU A 438 16.05 58.37 41.44
C LEU A 438 15.91 57.78 40.03
N ARG A 439 16.36 56.53 39.82
CA ARG A 439 16.24 55.76 38.57
C ARG A 439 15.02 54.85 38.54
N GLY A 440 14.10 55.01 39.51
CA GLY A 440 12.86 54.25 39.58
C GLY A 440 13.05 52.78 39.93
N LEU A 441 14.13 52.43 40.64
CA LEU A 441 14.32 51.09 41.16
C LEU A 441 13.63 50.94 42.52
N GLU A 442 12.72 49.97 42.63
CA GLU A 442 11.99 49.66 43.87
C GLU A 442 12.58 48.40 44.53
N PHE A 443 12.92 48.49 45.82
CA PHE A 443 13.50 47.36 46.57
C PHE A 443 13.04 47.37 48.04
N GLU A 444 12.63 46.23 48.60
CA GLU A 444 12.31 46.08 50.03
C GLU A 444 13.55 45.73 50.88
N HIS A 445 14.38 44.77 50.42
CA HIS A 445 15.62 44.33 51.08
C HIS A 445 16.67 43.90 50.04
N ILE A 446 17.57 44.80 49.64
CA ILE A 446 18.61 44.52 48.63
C ILE A 446 20.01 44.60 49.23
N THR A 447 20.90 43.66 48.88
CA THR A 447 22.29 43.73 49.37
C THR A 447 23.04 44.89 48.70
N LYS A 448 24.07 45.42 49.38
CA LYS A 448 24.93 46.47 48.80
C LYS A 448 25.58 46.04 47.48
N MET A 449 25.88 44.75 47.34
CA MET A 449 26.47 44.18 46.12
C MET A 449 25.47 44.18 44.96
N ASP A 450 24.27 43.66 45.18
CA ASP A 450 23.24 43.56 44.15
C ASP A 450 22.77 44.95 43.71
N LEU A 451 22.67 45.88 44.66
CA LEU A 451 22.36 47.28 44.36
C LEU A 451 23.46 47.95 43.54
N SER A 452 24.73 47.68 43.84
CA SER A 452 25.86 48.19 43.07
C SER A 452 25.86 47.62 41.65
N LEU A 453 25.58 46.33 41.46
CA LEU A 453 25.50 45.73 40.13
C LEU A 453 24.32 46.28 39.32
N ALA A 454 23.16 46.47 39.95
CA ALA A 454 21.98 47.07 39.31
C ALA A 454 22.23 48.53 38.89
N LEU A 455 22.93 49.31 39.72
CA LEU A 455 23.35 50.68 39.38
C LEU A 455 24.44 50.71 38.31
N GLY A 456 25.39 49.77 38.35
CA GLY A 456 26.43 49.66 37.33
C GLY A 456 25.85 49.37 35.95
N GLU A 457 24.79 48.56 35.88
CA GLU A 457 24.01 48.37 34.66
C GLU A 457 23.27 49.66 34.24
N CYS A 458 22.66 50.39 35.19
CA CYS A 458 22.03 51.67 34.88
C CYS A 458 23.03 52.67 34.27
N PHE A 459 24.23 52.79 34.86
CA PHE A 459 25.29 53.67 34.36
C PHE A 459 25.85 53.23 33.01
N GLU A 460 25.93 51.92 32.75
CA GLU A 460 26.30 51.39 31.44
C GLU A 460 25.31 51.84 30.36
N LEU A 461 24.01 51.73 30.64
CA LEU A 461 22.95 52.13 29.72
C LEU A 461 22.86 53.65 29.56
N GLU A 462 23.12 54.43 30.61
CA GLU A 462 23.23 55.90 30.51
C GLU A 462 24.32 56.32 29.52
N VAL A 463 25.49 55.70 29.62
CA VAL A 463 26.62 55.97 28.71
C VAL A 463 26.28 55.50 27.29
N GLU A 464 25.63 54.35 27.13
CA GLU A 464 25.25 53.81 25.82
C GLU A 464 24.23 54.72 25.10
N VAL A 465 23.25 55.27 25.82
CA VAL A 465 22.15 56.06 25.23
C VAL A 465 22.49 57.55 25.13
N LYS A 466 23.19 58.12 26.13
CA LYS A 466 23.44 59.57 26.24
C LYS A 466 24.93 59.94 26.16
N GLY A 467 25.84 58.97 26.06
CA GLY A 467 27.29 59.18 26.03
C GLY A 467 27.89 59.54 27.39
N GLU A 468 29.22 59.69 27.45
CA GLU A 468 29.93 60.05 28.69
C GLU A 468 29.52 61.43 29.23
N ALA A 469 29.21 62.38 28.33
CA ALA A 469 28.73 63.71 28.71
C ALA A 469 27.34 63.66 29.37
N GLY A 470 26.44 62.79 28.86
CA GLY A 470 25.12 62.58 29.46
C GLY A 470 25.21 61.88 30.82
N HIS A 471 26.06 60.86 30.94
CA HIS A 471 26.32 60.19 32.23
C HIS A 471 26.93 61.14 33.28
N ALA A 472 27.83 62.04 32.87
CA ALA A 472 28.35 63.10 33.74
C ALA A 472 27.25 64.11 34.14
N ALA A 473 26.31 64.43 33.25
CA ALA A 473 25.15 65.26 33.58
C ALA A 473 24.22 64.59 34.60
N PHE A 474 24.02 63.27 34.52
CA PHE A 474 23.30 62.51 35.56
C PHE A 474 24.01 62.59 36.92
N LYS A 475 25.34 62.48 36.95
CA LYS A 475 26.16 62.67 38.17
C LYS A 475 26.01 64.07 38.76
N GLU A 476 25.99 65.09 37.91
CA GLU A 476 25.80 66.49 38.31
C GLU A 476 24.39 66.74 38.87
N SER A 477 23.35 66.26 38.19
CA SER A 477 21.96 66.36 38.66
C SER A 477 21.76 65.63 40.00
N GLU A 478 22.37 64.45 40.19
CA GLU A 478 22.34 63.72 41.47
C GLU A 478 23.07 64.48 42.58
N ARG A 479 24.18 65.15 42.27
CA ARG A 479 24.89 66.04 43.21
C ARG A 479 24.03 67.23 43.62
N MET A 480 23.40 67.91 42.66
CA MET A 480 22.49 69.04 42.91
C MET A 480 21.29 68.62 43.77
N ILE A 481 20.68 67.47 43.47
CA ILE A 481 19.58 66.89 44.27
C ILE A 481 20.06 66.62 45.71
N LYS A 482 21.28 66.09 45.89
CA LYS A 482 21.86 65.83 47.21
C LYS A 482 22.12 67.12 47.99
N GLU A 483 22.72 68.14 47.36
CA GLU A 483 22.96 69.45 47.97
C GLU A 483 21.65 70.11 48.42
N TYR A 484 20.64 70.13 47.54
CA TYR A 484 19.31 70.62 47.88
C TYR A 484 18.62 69.79 48.97
N SER A 485 18.89 68.49 49.08
CA SER A 485 18.32 67.64 50.14
C SER A 485 18.99 67.82 51.51
N GLN A 486 20.27 68.21 51.55
CA GLN A 486 21.05 68.35 52.78
C GLN A 486 20.96 69.74 53.40
N ASP A 487 20.58 70.76 52.63
CA ASP A 487 20.49 72.15 53.08
C ASP A 487 19.24 72.39 53.96
N LYS A 488 19.28 71.89 55.21
CA LYS A 488 18.18 71.97 56.19
C LYS A 488 17.86 73.39 56.68
N ARG A 489 18.61 74.43 56.28
CA ARG A 489 18.50 75.81 56.83
C ARG A 489 17.56 76.74 56.05
N ARG A 490 17.04 76.36 54.89
CA ARG A 490 16.05 77.14 54.12
C ARG A 490 14.88 76.28 53.69
N GLN A 491 13.84 76.17 54.53
CA GLN A 491 12.55 75.58 54.15
C GLN A 491 11.66 76.61 53.43
N ASP A 492 12.11 77.14 52.30
CA ASP A 492 11.29 77.98 51.44
C ASP A 492 10.60 77.11 50.37
N LYS A 493 9.33 77.39 50.06
CA LYS A 493 8.55 76.70 48.99
C LYS A 493 9.30 76.67 47.65
N GLN A 494 10.13 77.67 47.38
CA GLN A 494 10.95 77.74 46.16
C GLN A 494 12.00 76.62 46.10
N HIS A 495 12.62 76.27 47.23
CA HIS A 495 13.65 75.23 47.30
C HIS A 495 13.07 73.83 47.07
N PHE A 496 11.89 73.56 47.63
CA PHE A 496 11.17 72.31 47.38
C PHE A 496 10.77 72.17 45.90
N ASN A 497 10.30 73.25 45.28
CA ASN A 497 9.96 73.26 43.86
C ASN A 497 11.18 73.05 42.95
N LEU A 498 12.34 73.61 43.31
CA LEU A 498 13.59 73.41 42.58
C LEU A 498 14.12 71.97 42.72
N LEU A 499 14.08 71.40 43.92
CA LEU A 499 14.43 70.00 44.17
C LEU A 499 13.52 69.05 43.37
N GLN A 500 12.21 69.33 43.35
CA GLN A 500 11.26 68.52 42.60
C GLN A 500 11.45 68.67 41.08
N ALA A 501 11.70 69.89 40.60
CA ALA A 501 11.98 70.14 39.18
C ALA A 501 13.24 69.42 38.69
N GLU A 502 14.31 69.38 39.49
CA GLU A 502 15.54 68.66 39.10
C GLU A 502 15.35 67.13 39.14
N LYS A 503 14.52 66.60 40.07
CA LYS A 503 14.12 65.18 40.08
C LYS A 503 13.28 64.81 38.85
N ASP A 504 12.30 65.64 38.50
CA ASP A 504 11.41 65.41 37.36
C ASP A 504 12.21 65.47 36.03
N LYS A 505 13.18 66.39 35.93
CA LYS A 505 14.12 66.48 34.80
C LYS A 505 14.99 65.23 34.66
N LEU A 506 15.56 64.72 35.77
CA LEU A 506 16.34 63.48 35.78
C LEU A 506 15.47 62.28 35.33
N LEU A 507 14.24 62.20 35.84
CA LEU A 507 13.29 61.14 35.47
C LEU A 507 12.90 61.19 33.99
N GLN A 508 12.73 62.39 33.43
CA GLN A 508 12.44 62.59 32.01
C GLN A 508 13.62 62.19 31.11
N GLU A 509 14.86 62.48 31.51
CA GLU A 509 16.05 62.04 30.78
C GLU A 509 16.27 60.51 30.88
N TRP A 510 15.74 59.88 31.93
CA TRP A 510 15.83 58.44 32.19
C TRP A 510 14.81 57.59 31.42
N THR A 511 13.74 58.16 30.85
CA THR A 511 12.67 57.39 30.21
C THR A 511 13.16 56.52 29.04
N ASP A 512 14.06 57.04 28.22
CA ASP A 512 14.61 56.30 27.06
C ASP A 512 15.51 55.14 27.52
N VAL A 513 16.27 55.37 28.60
CA VAL A 513 17.16 54.37 29.22
C VAL A 513 16.35 53.24 29.86
N LYS A 514 15.19 53.59 30.46
CA LYS A 514 14.25 52.63 31.06
C LYS A 514 13.68 51.65 30.03
N VAL A 515 13.25 52.13 28.85
CA VAL A 515 12.70 51.27 27.79
C VAL A 515 13.74 50.26 27.30
N LEU A 516 14.98 50.69 27.10
CA LEU A 516 16.07 49.82 26.63
C LEU A 516 16.48 48.80 27.70
N ARG A 517 16.36 49.16 28.99
CA ARG A 517 16.56 48.25 30.12
C ARG A 517 15.48 47.16 30.17
N GLU A 518 14.21 47.52 29.99
CA GLU A 518 13.10 46.55 29.94
C GLU A 518 13.28 45.58 28.76
N ASP A 519 13.69 46.05 27.58
CA ASP A 519 14.01 45.20 26.41
C ASP A 519 15.23 44.29 26.63
N LYS A 520 16.28 44.76 27.32
CA LYS A 520 17.40 43.90 27.73
C LYS A 520 16.98 42.87 28.79
N HIS A 521 16.05 43.21 29.69
CA HIS A 521 15.51 42.28 30.68
C HIS A 521 14.65 41.19 30.06
N THR A 522 13.77 41.52 29.10
CA THR A 522 12.98 40.51 28.37
C THR A 522 13.89 39.56 27.60
N LYS A 523 14.91 40.09 26.91
CA LYS A 523 15.96 39.27 26.25
C LYS A 523 16.69 38.37 27.23
N ARG A 524 17.06 38.87 28.42
CA ARG A 524 17.68 38.04 29.48
C ARG A 524 16.75 36.96 30.02
N GLU A 525 15.45 37.23 30.15
CA GLU A 525 14.48 36.20 30.53
C GLU A 525 14.35 35.12 29.47
N GLU A 526 14.41 35.50 28.18
CA GLU A 526 14.48 34.56 27.06
C GLU A 526 15.79 33.76 27.09
N ASP A 527 16.94 34.38 27.37
CA ASP A 527 18.23 33.72 27.52
C ASP A 527 18.26 32.76 28.72
N VAL A 528 17.66 33.14 29.85
CA VAL A 528 17.53 32.27 31.03
C VAL A 528 16.65 31.06 30.71
N LYS A 529 15.52 31.26 30.01
CA LYS A 529 14.70 30.16 29.51
C LYS A 529 15.51 29.27 28.55
N ALA A 530 16.30 29.84 27.66
CA ALA A 530 17.17 29.11 26.75
C ALA A 530 18.24 28.29 27.50
N LYS A 531 18.91 28.86 28.49
CA LYS A 531 19.87 28.16 29.36
C LYS A 531 19.23 27.02 30.16
N ILE A 532 18.00 27.22 30.66
CA ILE A 532 17.24 26.16 31.33
C ILE A 532 16.92 25.03 30.35
N ILE A 533 16.45 25.37 29.14
CA ILE A 533 16.18 24.40 28.06
C ILE A 533 17.45 23.62 27.69
N GLU A 534 18.58 24.31 27.62
CA GLU A 534 19.87 23.69 27.32
C GLU A 534 20.31 22.71 28.41
N LYS A 535 20.19 23.12 29.69
CA LYS A 535 20.45 22.25 30.85
C LYS A 535 19.54 21.02 30.84
N ILE A 536 18.26 21.21 30.53
CA ILE A 536 17.28 20.13 30.38
C ILE A 536 17.70 19.20 29.22
N GLY A 537 18.14 19.74 28.10
CA GLY A 537 18.62 18.96 26.95
C GLY A 537 19.88 18.15 27.26
N ARG A 538 20.84 18.70 28.01
CA ARG A 538 22.00 17.94 28.50
C ARG A 538 21.56 16.78 29.42
N ALA A 539 20.62 17.03 30.32
CA ALA A 539 20.08 16.02 31.23
C ALA A 539 19.32 14.91 30.48
N ASP A 540 18.54 15.27 29.45
CA ASP A 540 17.77 14.33 28.63
C ASP A 540 18.70 13.45 27.77
N ARG A 541 19.70 14.04 27.08
CA ARG A 541 20.74 13.29 26.35
C ARG A 541 21.53 12.34 27.26
N ALA A 542 21.91 12.80 28.45
CA ALA A 542 22.61 11.97 29.42
C ALA A 542 21.72 10.84 29.97
N TYR A 543 20.41 11.07 30.05
CA TYR A 543 19.42 10.06 30.42
C TYR A 543 19.23 9.03 29.30
N GLU A 544 19.04 9.47 28.05
CA GLU A 544 18.95 8.59 26.88
C GLU A 544 20.20 7.74 26.73
N SER A 545 21.40 8.32 26.88
CA SER A 545 22.67 7.58 26.85
C SER A 545 22.75 6.52 27.95
N ARG A 546 22.31 6.84 29.18
CA ARG A 546 22.25 5.89 30.30
C ARG A 546 21.19 4.81 30.11
N ALA A 547 20.03 5.17 29.57
CA ALA A 547 18.97 4.23 29.22
C ALA A 547 19.48 3.25 28.16
N SER A 548 20.09 3.73 27.08
CA SER A 548 20.70 2.90 26.03
C SER A 548 21.84 2.01 26.55
N ARG A 549 22.69 2.49 27.47
CA ARG A 549 23.75 1.65 28.09
C ARG A 549 23.19 0.56 29.01
N ARG A 550 22.13 0.85 29.77
CA ARG A 550 21.43 -0.15 30.60
C ARG A 550 20.68 -1.19 29.78
N VAL A 551 20.24 -0.84 28.57
CA VAL A 551 19.68 -1.77 27.58
C VAL A 551 20.74 -2.78 27.14
N VAL A 552 21.92 -2.31 26.76
CA VAL A 552 23.03 -3.18 26.33
C VAL A 552 23.50 -4.12 27.45
N GLN A 553 23.58 -3.64 28.71
CA GLN A 553 24.02 -4.48 29.83
C GLN A 553 23.01 -5.57 30.27
N LEU A 554 21.74 -5.48 29.88
CA LEU A 554 20.71 -6.51 30.15
C LEU A 554 20.42 -7.38 28.92
N GLU A 555 20.81 -6.96 27.71
CA GLU A 555 20.63 -7.69 26.45
C GLU A 555 21.83 -8.57 26.06
N ASP A 556 22.98 -8.47 26.75
CA ASP A 556 24.13 -9.38 26.59
C ASP A 556 23.82 -10.83 27.02
N THR A 557 22.66 -11.10 27.63
CA THR A 557 22.09 -12.44 27.66
C THR A 557 21.19 -12.62 26.44
N ILE A 558 21.81 -12.93 25.30
CA ILE A 558 21.13 -13.66 24.23
C ILE A 558 20.54 -14.90 24.90
N PRO A 559 19.21 -15.10 24.93
CA PRO A 559 18.70 -16.40 25.31
C PRO A 559 19.27 -17.37 24.27
N GLU A 560 20.18 -18.25 24.69
CA GLU A 560 20.53 -19.43 23.92
C GLU A 560 19.24 -20.23 23.76
N PHE A 561 18.52 -19.94 22.67
CA PHE A 561 17.42 -20.76 22.21
C PHE A 561 18.03 -22.14 21.96
N THR A 562 17.74 -23.07 22.86
CA THR A 562 18.12 -24.46 22.69
C THR A 562 17.58 -24.95 21.36
N THR A 563 18.51 -25.32 20.48
CA THR A 563 18.28 -25.77 19.11
C THR A 563 17.61 -27.14 19.09
N ARG A 564 16.28 -27.17 18.95
CA ARG A 564 15.58 -28.29 18.32
C ARG A 564 14.37 -27.80 17.53
N GLY A 565 14.50 -27.83 16.20
CA GLY A 565 13.41 -27.64 15.26
C GLY A 565 13.74 -26.57 14.22
N GLU A 566 14.06 -27.01 13.01
CA GLU A 566 14.44 -26.17 11.88
C GLU A 566 13.31 -25.24 11.42
N LYS A 567 13.70 -24.02 11.07
CA LYS A 567 13.01 -22.99 10.25
C LYS A 567 11.58 -22.61 10.65
N PHE A 568 11.46 -21.54 11.42
CA PHE A 568 10.32 -20.62 11.29
C PHE A 568 10.84 -19.19 11.12
N ARG A 569 11.19 -18.84 9.88
CA ARG A 569 11.32 -17.45 9.44
C ARG A 569 9.90 -17.01 9.09
N VAL A 570 9.30 -16.16 9.92
CA VAL A 570 7.97 -15.60 9.63
C VAL A 570 8.18 -14.48 8.61
N GLU A 571 7.97 -14.79 7.33
CA GLU A 571 7.74 -13.76 6.32
C GLU A 571 6.30 -13.28 6.51
N MET A 572 6.14 -12.08 7.08
CA MET A 572 4.86 -11.39 7.08
C MET A 572 4.78 -10.52 5.82
N SER A 573 4.59 -11.18 4.67
CA SER A 573 3.92 -10.53 3.55
C SER A 573 2.42 -10.50 3.86
N GLY A 574 1.74 -9.42 3.46
CA GLY A 574 0.31 -9.25 3.67
C GLY A 574 -0.50 -10.46 3.22
N ILE A 575 -1.69 -10.63 3.82
CA ILE A 575 -2.63 -11.75 3.64
C ILE A 575 -2.13 -13.03 4.34
N THR A 576 -2.22 -13.07 5.67
CA THR A 576 -1.55 -14.12 6.47
C THR A 576 -2.05 -15.55 6.20
N ALA A 577 -1.13 -16.43 5.79
CA ALA A 577 -1.17 -17.85 6.15
C ALA A 577 -0.94 -17.97 7.67
N ARG A 578 -1.99 -18.36 8.42
CA ARG A 578 -1.91 -18.50 9.88
C ARG A 578 -1.01 -19.68 10.24
N GLY A 579 -0.02 -19.44 11.10
CA GLY A 579 0.79 -20.48 11.73
C GLY A 579 -0.07 -21.50 12.51
N PRO A 580 0.52 -22.63 12.95
CA PRO A 580 -0.21 -23.68 13.65
C PRO A 580 -0.98 -23.11 14.84
N PRO A 581 -2.16 -23.65 15.16
CA PRO A 581 -3.06 -23.10 16.16
C PRO A 581 -2.35 -22.98 17.51
N LEU A 582 -1.94 -21.76 17.85
CA LEU A 582 -1.58 -21.42 19.23
C LEU A 582 -2.78 -21.80 20.07
N HIS A 583 -2.58 -22.75 20.99
CA HIS A 583 -3.56 -23.09 21.99
C HIS A 583 -3.86 -21.81 22.77
N SER A 584 -4.95 -21.12 22.39
CA SER A 584 -5.58 -20.17 23.28
C SER A 584 -5.87 -20.91 24.59
N PRO A 585 -5.76 -20.25 25.76
CA PRO A 585 -6.38 -20.81 26.93
C PRO A 585 -7.85 -21.01 26.54
N ARG A 586 -8.32 -22.26 26.51
CA ARG A 586 -9.74 -22.61 26.43
C ARG A 586 -10.42 -22.22 27.74
N GLY A 587 -10.32 -20.94 28.10
CA GLY A 587 -11.04 -20.32 29.19
C GLY A 587 -12.40 -19.90 28.67
N ALA A 588 -13.45 -20.19 29.42
CA ALA A 588 -14.83 -19.78 29.11
C ALA A 588 -15.07 -18.26 29.15
N VAL A 589 -14.02 -17.43 29.26
CA VAL A 589 -14.08 -16.00 29.57
C VAL A 589 -13.21 -15.21 28.59
N ALA A 590 -13.81 -14.18 27.98
CA ALA A 590 -13.15 -13.32 26.99
C ALA A 590 -12.15 -12.34 27.63
N VAL A 591 -11.13 -11.95 26.84
CA VAL A 591 -10.19 -10.88 27.21
C VAL A 591 -10.91 -9.53 27.13
N ALA A 592 -10.87 -8.75 28.21
CA ALA A 592 -11.47 -7.42 28.29
C ALA A 592 -10.50 -6.29 27.89
N ASN A 593 -9.22 -6.41 28.21
CA ASN A 593 -8.21 -5.40 27.86
C ASN A 593 -6.81 -6.03 27.75
N VAL A 594 -5.96 -5.45 26.91
CA VAL A 594 -4.57 -5.86 26.71
C VAL A 594 -3.68 -4.64 26.84
N SER A 595 -2.61 -4.76 27.61
CA SER A 595 -1.57 -3.73 27.68
C SER A 595 -0.21 -4.36 27.38
N ALA A 596 0.42 -3.88 26.31
CA ALA A 596 1.74 -4.32 25.89
C ALA A 596 2.78 -3.26 26.30
N GLY A 597 3.74 -3.69 27.11
CA GLY A 597 4.92 -2.92 27.48
C GLY A 597 6.08 -3.17 26.53
N GLY A 598 7.28 -2.71 26.93
CA GLY A 598 8.48 -2.85 26.08
C GLY A 598 8.94 -4.29 25.86
N SER A 599 8.72 -5.17 26.84
CA SER A 599 9.14 -6.59 26.78
C SER A 599 8.21 -7.54 27.55
N HIS A 600 7.02 -7.08 27.94
CA HIS A 600 6.03 -7.87 28.65
C HIS A 600 4.61 -7.44 28.27
N VAL A 601 3.66 -8.35 28.41
CA VAL A 601 2.25 -8.13 28.09
C VAL A 601 1.41 -8.50 29.30
N ALA A 602 0.37 -7.71 29.53
CA ALA A 602 -0.67 -7.99 30.51
C ALA A 602 -2.03 -8.13 29.81
N LEU A 603 -2.78 -9.16 30.21
CA LEU A 603 -4.10 -9.49 29.73
C LEU A 603 -5.07 -9.39 30.90
N LEU A 604 -6.06 -8.51 30.78
CA LEU A 604 -7.17 -8.39 31.71
C LEU A 604 -8.37 -9.14 31.14
N MET A 605 -8.88 -10.11 31.88
CA MET A 605 -10.05 -10.90 31.52
C MET A 605 -11.35 -10.20 31.97
N GLN A 606 -12.49 -10.58 31.37
CA GLN A 606 -13.80 -9.98 31.69
C GLN A 606 -14.30 -10.28 33.12
N ASP A 607 -13.80 -11.35 33.75
CA ASP A 607 -14.04 -11.67 35.16
C ASP A 607 -13.20 -10.79 36.12
N GLY A 608 -12.29 -9.96 35.60
CA GLY A 608 -11.38 -9.12 36.38
C GLY A 608 -10.04 -9.79 36.71
N SER A 609 -9.79 -11.02 36.23
CA SER A 609 -8.53 -11.73 36.44
C SER A 609 -7.40 -11.16 35.57
N LEU A 610 -6.19 -11.06 36.12
CA LEU A 610 -4.99 -10.57 35.42
C LEU A 610 -4.03 -11.71 35.08
N TYR A 611 -3.59 -11.73 33.82
CA TYR A 611 -2.53 -12.61 33.34
C TYR A 611 -1.38 -11.79 32.76
N THR A 612 -0.14 -12.23 32.98
CA THR A 612 1.06 -11.56 32.47
C THR A 612 2.03 -12.55 31.85
N CYS A 613 2.74 -12.14 30.80
CA CYS A 613 3.82 -12.90 30.17
C CYS A 613 4.91 -11.99 29.57
N GLY A 614 6.06 -12.56 29.24
CA GLY A 614 7.24 -11.88 28.72
C GLY A 614 8.41 -11.91 29.70
N ILE A 615 9.23 -10.86 29.67
CA ILE A 615 10.43 -10.75 30.51
C ILE A 615 10.05 -10.44 31.96
N GLY A 616 10.54 -11.25 32.90
CA GLY A 616 10.31 -11.16 34.34
C GLY A 616 11.23 -10.18 35.08
N ALA A 617 12.27 -9.67 34.41
CA ALA A 617 13.28 -8.80 35.00
C ALA A 617 12.68 -7.60 35.74
N SER A 618 13.23 -7.28 36.91
CA SER A 618 12.73 -6.23 37.82
C SER A 618 11.30 -6.47 38.33
N GLY A 619 10.78 -7.69 38.31
CA GLY A 619 9.46 -8.03 38.89
C GLY A 619 8.27 -7.49 38.11
N ARG A 620 8.44 -7.02 36.87
CA ARG A 620 7.40 -6.33 36.09
C ARG A 620 6.15 -7.17 35.78
N LEU A 621 6.26 -8.49 35.87
CA LEU A 621 5.15 -9.43 35.70
C LEU A 621 4.26 -9.53 36.95
N GLY A 622 4.77 -9.20 38.14
CA GLY A 622 3.97 -9.30 39.38
C GLY A 622 3.75 -10.74 39.86
N LEU A 623 4.52 -11.70 39.32
CA LEU A 623 4.40 -13.13 39.65
C LEU A 623 5.13 -13.47 40.95
N GLN A 624 4.58 -14.44 41.68
CA GLN A 624 5.22 -15.05 42.85
C GLN A 624 6.42 -15.92 42.45
N PRO A 625 7.33 -16.27 43.39
CA PRO A 625 8.39 -17.22 43.10
C PRO A 625 7.82 -18.54 42.54
N ASN A 626 8.46 -19.13 41.52
CA ASN A 626 8.00 -20.40 40.97
C ASN A 626 8.22 -21.58 41.95
N GLU A 627 7.76 -22.78 41.60
CA GLU A 627 7.96 -24.00 42.41
C GLU A 627 9.44 -24.32 42.72
N ARG A 628 10.37 -23.79 41.91
CA ARG A 628 11.83 -23.92 42.10
C ARG A 628 12.42 -22.76 42.92
N GLY A 629 11.60 -21.87 43.46
CA GLY A 629 11.99 -20.68 44.22
C GLY A 629 12.59 -19.54 43.39
N ALA A 630 12.55 -19.61 42.06
CA ALA A 630 13.07 -18.56 41.19
C ALA A 630 12.11 -17.36 41.17
N ILE A 631 12.67 -16.16 41.31
CA ILE A 631 11.97 -14.86 41.22
C ILE A 631 12.31 -14.17 39.90
N CYS A 632 11.46 -13.24 39.44
CA CYS A 632 11.68 -12.47 38.20
C CYS A 632 11.94 -13.34 36.95
N PHE A 633 11.40 -14.54 36.90
CA PHE A 633 11.62 -15.46 35.78
C PHE A 633 10.80 -15.05 34.55
N ASP A 634 11.34 -15.32 33.37
CA ASP A 634 10.67 -15.05 32.11
C ASP A 634 9.59 -16.09 31.86
N THR A 635 8.47 -15.65 31.29
CA THR A 635 7.33 -16.52 31.02
C THR A 635 6.87 -16.35 29.58
N ASN A 636 6.93 -17.41 28.79
CA ASN A 636 6.51 -17.40 27.38
C ASN A 636 5.01 -17.67 27.16
N HIS A 637 4.23 -17.85 28.23
CA HIS A 637 2.79 -18.07 28.20
C HIS A 637 2.09 -17.24 29.29
N PRO A 638 0.83 -16.82 29.12
CA PRO A 638 0.12 -16.03 30.13
C PRO A 638 -0.01 -16.77 31.47
N GLN A 639 0.53 -16.20 32.54
CA GLN A 639 0.38 -16.69 33.92
C GLN A 639 -0.43 -15.74 34.77
N ARG A 640 -1.29 -16.28 35.64
CA ARG A 640 -2.19 -15.48 36.49
C ARG A 640 -1.41 -14.78 37.59
N VAL A 641 -1.72 -13.51 37.83
CA VAL A 641 -1.16 -12.73 38.93
C VAL A 641 -1.99 -12.97 40.19
N GLU A 642 -1.53 -13.88 41.04
CA GLU A 642 -2.27 -14.31 42.24
C GLU A 642 -2.51 -13.20 43.27
N ALA A 643 -1.68 -12.15 43.26
CA ALA A 643 -1.83 -11.00 44.15
C ALA A 643 -3.19 -10.28 44.02
N PHE A 644 -3.91 -10.51 42.92
CA PHE A 644 -5.22 -9.92 42.66
C PHE A 644 -6.38 -10.93 42.71
N ASN A 645 -6.19 -12.13 43.27
CA ASN A 645 -7.24 -13.17 43.27
C ASN A 645 -8.55 -12.73 43.94
N ASP A 646 -8.47 -11.86 44.95
CA ASP A 646 -9.63 -11.35 45.70
C ASP A 646 -10.15 -10.00 45.16
N LEU A 647 -9.55 -9.46 44.09
CA LEU A 647 -9.85 -8.14 43.56
C LEU A 647 -10.32 -8.23 42.11
N SER A 648 -11.41 -7.53 41.79
CA SER A 648 -11.85 -7.38 40.40
C SER A 648 -11.19 -6.16 39.77
N LEU A 649 -10.30 -6.38 38.81
CA LEU A 649 -9.58 -5.32 38.11
C LEU A 649 -10.37 -4.76 36.93
N ARG A 650 -10.22 -3.46 36.70
CA ARG A 650 -10.91 -2.71 35.64
C ARG A 650 -9.99 -2.23 34.52
N GLN A 651 -8.76 -1.84 34.85
CA GLN A 651 -7.81 -1.30 33.88
C GLN A 651 -6.39 -1.71 34.23
N ILE A 652 -5.58 -1.92 33.20
CA ILE A 652 -4.15 -2.24 33.30
C ILE A 652 -3.34 -1.27 32.42
N SER A 653 -2.11 -0.98 32.83
CA SER A 653 -1.14 -0.25 32.02
C SER A 653 0.25 -0.82 32.27
N CYS A 654 0.91 -1.24 31.19
CA CYS A 654 2.26 -1.78 31.20
C CYS A 654 3.12 -0.97 30.24
N SER A 655 4.37 -0.73 30.62
CA SER A 655 5.32 0.01 29.78
C SER A 655 6.69 -0.63 29.83
N TYR A 656 7.76 0.14 29.90
CA TYR A 656 9.12 -0.36 29.70
C TYR A 656 9.58 -1.36 30.77
N SER A 657 9.33 -1.06 32.04
CA SER A 657 9.92 -1.81 33.18
C SER A 657 9.05 -1.83 34.43
N HIS A 658 7.82 -1.31 34.35
CA HIS A 658 6.85 -1.31 35.44
C HIS A 658 5.43 -1.50 34.88
N SER A 659 4.54 -1.88 35.77
CA SER A 659 3.14 -2.20 35.49
C SER A 659 2.24 -1.55 36.53
N ALA A 660 1.01 -1.24 36.14
CA ALA A 660 -0.01 -0.67 36.99
C ALA A 660 -1.38 -1.30 36.70
N ALA A 661 -2.20 -1.39 37.74
CA ALA A 661 -3.58 -1.86 37.63
C ALA A 661 -4.52 -1.07 38.54
N ILE A 662 -5.76 -0.88 38.09
CA ILE A 662 -6.83 -0.23 38.83
C ILE A 662 -7.90 -1.27 39.14
N ASP A 663 -8.31 -1.35 40.39
CA ASP A 663 -9.45 -2.18 40.80
C ASP A 663 -10.81 -1.51 40.47
N SER A 664 -11.89 -2.25 40.65
CA SER A 664 -13.26 -1.73 40.47
C SER A 664 -13.62 -0.59 41.43
N ASP A 665 -12.95 -0.49 42.58
CA ASP A 665 -13.16 0.56 43.59
C ASP A 665 -12.46 1.89 43.26
N GLY A 666 -11.55 1.88 42.28
CA GLY A 666 -10.75 3.04 41.87
C GLY A 666 -9.43 3.18 42.63
N THR A 667 -8.95 2.11 43.25
CA THR A 667 -7.66 1.99 43.91
C THR A 667 -6.58 1.62 42.88
N LEU A 668 -5.43 2.29 42.92
CA LEU A 668 -4.33 2.07 42.00
C LEU A 668 -3.20 1.26 42.65
N TYR A 669 -2.74 0.23 41.94
CA TYR A 669 -1.59 -0.58 42.30
C TYR A 669 -0.49 -0.46 41.25
N THR A 670 0.77 -0.43 41.67
CA THR A 670 1.96 -0.37 40.78
C THR A 670 3.05 -1.34 41.24
N TRP A 671 3.74 -1.99 40.30
CA TRP A 671 4.86 -2.89 40.59
C TRP A 671 5.89 -2.92 39.46
N GLY A 672 7.00 -3.61 39.68
CA GLY A 672 8.13 -3.65 38.77
C GLY A 672 9.28 -2.76 39.25
N SER A 673 10.03 -2.16 38.32
CA SER A 673 11.17 -1.29 38.65
C SER A 673 10.74 -0.05 39.43
N ALA A 674 11.42 0.21 40.55
CA ALA A 674 11.23 1.39 41.40
C ALA A 674 12.14 2.58 41.01
N CYS A 675 13.02 2.38 40.03
CA CYS A 675 13.96 3.41 39.58
C CYS A 675 13.21 4.69 39.12
N ASN A 676 13.80 5.85 39.40
CA ASN A 676 13.27 7.16 39.03
C ASN A 676 11.87 7.45 39.61
N GLY A 677 11.49 6.83 40.74
CA GLY A 677 10.24 7.16 41.44
C GLY A 677 8.94 6.77 40.74
N LYS A 678 9.00 6.07 39.60
CA LYS A 678 7.82 5.77 38.74
C LYS A 678 6.74 4.89 39.38
N LEU A 679 7.00 4.25 40.52
CA LEU A 679 5.96 3.53 41.26
C LEU A 679 5.08 4.47 42.10
N GLY A 680 5.53 5.69 42.44
CA GLY A 680 4.69 6.65 43.17
C GLY A 680 4.44 6.29 44.64
N VAL A 681 5.20 5.36 45.20
CA VAL A 681 5.06 4.89 46.61
C VAL A 681 6.09 5.51 47.57
N GLY A 682 6.89 6.47 47.08
CA GLY A 682 8.01 7.08 47.83
C GLY A 682 9.38 6.52 47.45
N ILE A 683 10.41 6.94 48.19
CA ILE A 683 11.78 6.46 48.02
C ILE A 683 11.89 5.06 48.62
N VAL A 684 12.36 4.10 47.83
CA VAL A 684 12.72 2.77 48.35
C VAL A 684 14.12 2.91 48.96
N GLU A 685 14.20 2.88 50.29
CA GLU A 685 15.43 3.17 51.06
C GLU A 685 16.52 2.09 50.93
N ASP A 686 16.18 0.93 50.35
CA ASP A 686 17.06 -0.23 50.26
C ASP A 686 17.79 -0.25 48.90
N GLU A 687 19.07 0.18 48.86
CA GLU A 687 19.89 0.32 47.64
C GLU A 687 19.94 -0.96 46.78
N TYR A 688 19.78 -2.12 47.41
CA TYR A 688 19.85 -3.45 46.78
C TYR A 688 18.52 -3.95 46.21
N LYS A 689 17.37 -3.32 46.53
CA LYS A 689 16.04 -3.71 46.02
C LYS A 689 15.37 -2.58 45.24
N GLN A 690 15.89 -2.30 44.04
CA GLN A 690 15.33 -1.27 43.15
C GLN A 690 14.06 -1.70 42.38
N TYR A 691 13.32 -2.69 42.89
CA TYR A 691 12.10 -3.20 42.25
C TYR A 691 11.14 -3.85 43.26
N SER A 692 9.86 -3.90 42.91
CA SER A 692 8.81 -4.61 43.65
C SER A 692 8.26 -5.77 42.83
N LEU A 693 8.27 -6.96 43.43
CA LEU A 693 7.64 -8.16 42.89
C LEU A 693 6.12 -8.16 43.08
N THR A 694 5.64 -7.51 44.14
CA THR A 694 4.23 -7.48 44.49
C THR A 694 3.61 -6.13 44.12
N PRO A 695 2.35 -6.12 43.66
CA PRO A 695 1.56 -4.90 43.49
C PRO A 695 1.52 -4.05 44.75
N LEU A 696 2.03 -2.81 44.67
CA LEU A 696 2.04 -1.86 45.77
C LEU A 696 0.92 -0.84 45.61
N LEU A 697 0.22 -0.55 46.72
CA LEU A 697 -0.84 0.46 46.77
C LEU A 697 -0.26 1.88 46.66
N VAL A 698 -0.74 2.65 45.68
CA VAL A 698 -0.39 4.06 45.51
C VAL A 698 -1.34 4.95 46.32
N LYS A 699 -0.79 5.82 47.16
CA LYS A 699 -1.58 6.73 48.01
C LYS A 699 -1.73 8.11 47.37
N PHE A 700 -2.97 8.55 47.18
CA PHE A 700 -3.29 9.88 46.66
C PHE A 700 -3.69 10.86 47.78
N PRO A 701 -3.32 12.16 47.67
CA PRO A 701 -3.79 13.19 48.58
C PRO A 701 -5.33 13.23 48.60
N GLY A 702 -5.93 13.21 49.80
CA GLY A 702 -7.39 13.35 49.96
C GLY A 702 -8.24 12.13 49.58
N LYS A 703 -7.68 10.91 49.59
CA LYS A 703 -8.41 9.64 49.31
C LYS A 703 -9.17 9.64 47.96
N ARG A 704 -8.58 10.24 46.93
CA ARG A 704 -9.17 10.33 45.59
C ARG A 704 -9.23 8.94 44.93
N LYS A 705 -10.35 8.64 44.27
CA LYS A 705 -10.51 7.45 43.42
C LYS A 705 -10.00 7.73 42.01
N ILE A 706 -9.30 6.76 41.43
CA ILE A 706 -8.66 6.85 40.11
C ILE A 706 -9.55 6.24 39.03
N ARG A 707 -9.67 6.93 37.90
CA ARG A 707 -10.40 6.50 36.71
C ARG A 707 -9.47 5.85 35.69
N SER A 708 -8.31 6.46 35.44
CA SER A 708 -7.37 6.04 34.38
C SER A 708 -5.93 6.18 34.84
N VAL A 709 -5.07 5.29 34.37
CA VAL A 709 -3.62 5.30 34.60
C VAL A 709 -2.87 5.04 33.29
N SER A 710 -1.71 5.67 33.12
CA SER A 710 -0.77 5.38 32.05
C SER A 710 0.66 5.31 32.58
N CYS A 711 1.34 4.22 32.23
CA CYS A 711 2.77 4.02 32.46
C CYS A 711 3.56 4.48 31.23
N GLY A 712 4.53 5.38 31.41
CA GLY A 712 5.54 5.72 30.41
C GLY A 712 6.85 4.96 30.66
N ALA A 713 7.92 5.31 29.95
CA ALA A 713 9.20 4.61 30.10
C ALA A 713 9.81 4.78 31.51
N SER A 714 9.70 5.98 32.08
CA SER A 714 10.29 6.37 33.37
C SER A 714 9.41 7.28 34.23
N HIS A 715 8.16 7.46 33.83
CA HIS A 715 7.18 8.26 34.55
C HIS A 715 5.80 7.61 34.44
N SER A 716 4.88 8.06 35.27
CA SER A 716 3.52 7.55 35.31
C SER A 716 2.55 8.69 35.58
N GLY A 717 1.35 8.54 35.06
CA GLY A 717 0.29 9.51 35.22
C GLY A 717 -1.03 8.83 35.56
N ALA A 718 -1.84 9.46 36.41
CA ALA A 718 -3.16 8.99 36.78
C ALA A 718 -4.17 10.14 36.82
N VAL A 719 -5.41 9.81 36.46
CA VAL A 719 -6.54 10.75 36.41
C VAL A 719 -7.59 10.31 37.42
N SER A 720 -8.00 11.23 38.29
CA SER A 720 -9.04 10.97 39.28
C SER A 720 -10.43 10.94 38.65
N THR A 721 -11.39 10.35 39.36
CA THR A 721 -12.82 10.38 38.96
C THR A 721 -13.38 11.80 38.85
N ALA A 722 -12.78 12.77 39.54
CA ALA A 722 -13.12 14.20 39.46
C ALA A 722 -12.48 14.92 38.26
N GLY A 723 -11.63 14.24 37.49
CA GLY A 723 -10.93 14.80 36.33
C GLY A 723 -9.63 15.54 36.67
N GLU A 724 -9.08 15.33 37.86
CA GLU A 724 -7.79 15.90 38.28
C GLU A 724 -6.62 15.01 37.81
N LEU A 725 -5.53 15.64 37.36
CA LEU A 725 -4.36 14.94 36.85
C LEU A 725 -3.22 14.89 37.87
N PHE A 726 -2.66 13.70 38.07
CA PHE A 726 -1.50 13.45 38.92
C PHE A 726 -0.35 12.86 38.08
N MET A 727 0.86 13.39 38.26
CA MET A 727 2.07 12.96 37.56
C MET A 727 3.20 12.67 38.56
N TRP A 728 3.99 11.64 38.29
CA TRP A 728 5.19 11.30 39.06
C TRP A 728 6.19 10.50 38.23
N GLY A 729 7.41 10.38 38.73
CA GLY A 729 8.54 9.71 38.09
C GLY A 729 9.63 10.71 37.67
N SER A 730 10.33 10.42 36.57
CA SER A 730 11.35 11.32 36.02
C SER A 730 10.74 12.59 35.43
N ALA A 731 11.21 13.77 35.84
CA ALA A 731 10.80 15.06 35.25
C ALA A 731 11.67 15.53 34.07
N ASN A 732 12.70 14.76 33.69
CA ASN A 732 13.61 15.11 32.60
C ASN A 732 12.84 15.47 31.32
N GLY A 733 13.26 16.51 30.62
CA GLY A 733 12.61 16.95 29.38
C GLY A 733 11.20 17.53 29.56
N GLY A 734 10.73 17.77 30.79
CA GLY A 734 9.41 18.35 31.05
C GLY A 734 8.24 17.38 30.94
N ARG A 735 8.50 16.06 30.87
CA ARG A 735 7.48 15.01 30.61
C ARG A 735 6.36 14.88 31.66
N LEU A 736 6.52 15.51 32.83
CA LEU A 736 5.48 15.59 33.88
C LEU A 736 4.59 16.83 33.74
N GLY A 737 5.02 17.87 33.03
CA GLY A 737 4.27 19.12 32.86
C GLY A 737 4.04 19.90 34.18
N LEU A 738 4.96 19.79 35.15
CA LEU A 738 4.86 20.46 36.46
C LEU A 738 5.51 21.87 36.49
N GLY A 739 5.96 22.37 35.34
CA GLY A 739 6.59 23.68 35.21
C GLY A 739 8.12 23.63 35.21
N PRO A 740 8.77 24.78 34.93
CA PRO A 740 10.23 24.86 34.69
C PRO A 740 11.09 24.62 35.94
N HIS A 741 10.51 24.73 37.14
CA HIS A 741 11.22 24.55 38.40
C HIS A 741 11.38 23.08 38.83
N VAL A 742 10.73 22.15 38.13
CA VAL A 742 10.76 20.72 38.46
C VAL A 742 11.57 19.97 37.40
N ILE A 743 12.85 19.73 37.71
CA ILE A 743 13.81 19.11 36.78
C ILE A 743 14.20 17.69 37.25
N ASP A 744 14.05 17.41 38.55
CA ASP A 744 14.46 16.15 39.18
C ASP A 744 13.33 15.11 39.26
N THR A 745 13.58 14.01 39.96
CA THR A 745 12.60 12.92 40.12
C THR A 745 11.53 13.23 41.15
N ILE A 746 10.27 12.98 40.79
CA ILE A 746 9.11 13.04 41.69
C ILE A 746 8.72 11.62 42.08
N VAL A 747 8.76 11.30 43.38
CA VAL A 747 8.58 9.92 43.88
C VAL A 747 7.17 9.62 44.40
N VAL A 748 6.28 10.63 44.41
CA VAL A 748 4.89 10.51 44.85
C VAL A 748 3.95 11.24 43.89
N PRO A 749 2.70 10.76 43.69
CA PRO A 749 1.73 11.39 42.83
C PRO A 749 1.52 12.87 43.17
N THR A 750 1.87 13.75 42.24
CA THR A 750 1.79 15.20 42.44
C THR A 750 0.71 15.79 41.54
N LEU A 751 -0.18 16.59 42.13
CA LEU A 751 -1.28 17.25 41.41
C LEU A 751 -0.72 18.32 40.45
N VAL A 752 -1.14 18.24 39.19
CA VAL A 752 -0.87 19.28 38.19
C VAL A 752 -1.79 20.47 38.44
N ARG A 753 -1.29 21.46 39.20
CA ARG A 753 -2.07 22.63 39.63
C ARG A 753 -2.52 23.51 38.47
N ASP A 754 -1.73 23.62 37.41
CA ASP A 754 -2.02 24.48 36.26
C ASP A 754 -3.34 24.09 35.57
N LEU A 755 -3.58 22.79 35.38
CA LEU A 755 -4.82 22.29 34.78
C LEU A 755 -6.01 22.39 35.76
N ALA A 756 -5.76 22.15 37.05
CA ALA A 756 -6.79 22.28 38.09
C ALA A 756 -7.27 23.74 38.22
N ASN A 757 -6.36 24.71 38.18
CA ASN A 757 -6.66 26.14 38.23
C ASN A 757 -7.47 26.60 37.00
N LYS A 758 -7.16 26.03 35.82
CA LYS A 758 -7.91 26.26 34.58
C LYS A 758 -9.25 25.51 34.53
N LYS A 759 -9.60 24.74 35.57
CA LYS A 759 -10.82 23.90 35.66
C LYS A 759 -10.96 22.91 34.49
N VAL A 760 -9.84 22.45 33.93
CA VAL A 760 -9.83 21.47 32.83
C VAL A 760 -10.15 20.08 33.40
N ARG A 761 -11.18 19.45 32.85
CA ARG A 761 -11.64 18.11 33.23
C ARG A 761 -10.98 17.06 32.35
N VAL A 762 -9.94 16.40 32.90
CA VAL A 762 -9.19 15.37 32.17
C VAL A 762 -9.96 14.06 32.15
N TRP A 763 -10.02 13.41 30.98
CA TRP A 763 -10.67 12.12 30.77
C TRP A 763 -9.67 10.96 30.74
N GLN A 764 -8.65 11.07 29.89
CA GLN A 764 -7.62 10.05 29.70
C GLN A 764 -6.22 10.69 29.66
N ILE A 765 -5.22 9.92 30.07
CA ILE A 765 -3.80 10.23 29.93
C ILE A 765 -3.09 9.13 29.13
N SER A 766 -2.09 9.51 28.36
CA SER A 766 -1.08 8.63 27.78
C SER A 766 0.33 9.17 28.03
N CYS A 767 1.21 8.30 28.50
CA CYS A 767 2.61 8.58 28.80
C CYS A 767 3.50 7.83 27.81
N GLY A 768 4.29 8.55 27.02
CA GLY A 768 5.27 7.99 26.09
C GLY A 768 6.67 7.82 26.72
N THR A 769 7.71 7.81 25.89
CA THR A 769 9.10 7.77 26.38
C THR A 769 9.61 9.15 26.78
N ALA A 770 9.39 10.16 25.93
CA ALA A 770 9.89 11.52 26.11
C ALA A 770 8.80 12.56 26.43
N HIS A 771 7.53 12.24 26.19
CA HIS A 771 6.39 13.14 26.32
C HIS A 771 5.15 12.47 26.91
N SER A 772 4.16 13.28 27.25
CA SER A 772 2.86 12.87 27.74
C SER A 772 1.76 13.68 27.05
N ALA A 773 0.60 13.06 26.83
CA ALA A 773 -0.57 13.71 26.28
C ALA A 773 -1.83 13.34 27.08
N ILE A 774 -2.81 14.24 27.09
CA ILE A 774 -4.11 14.03 27.73
C ILE A 774 -5.24 14.47 26.80
N CYS A 775 -6.42 13.88 26.98
CA CYS A 775 -7.66 14.37 26.37
C CYS A 775 -8.71 14.72 27.43
N THR A 776 -9.56 15.70 27.12
CA THR A 776 -10.68 16.12 27.98
C THR A 776 -11.97 15.37 27.68
N GLU A 777 -12.93 15.44 28.59
CA GLU A 777 -14.25 14.80 28.44
C GLU A 777 -15.00 15.37 27.22
N VAL A 778 -15.57 14.49 26.39
CA VAL A 778 -16.42 14.87 25.25
C VAL A 778 -17.87 14.87 25.70
N THR A 779 -18.55 15.98 25.49
CA THR A 779 -19.99 16.19 25.73
C THR A 779 -20.69 16.45 24.40
N SER A 780 -21.92 15.97 24.23
CA SER A 780 -22.70 16.23 23.01
C SER A 780 -23.91 17.08 23.35
N GLU A 781 -24.03 18.26 22.74
CA GLU A 781 -25.24 19.08 22.80
C GLU A 781 -26.06 18.90 21.52
N ASN A 782 -27.38 18.81 21.66
CA ASN A 782 -28.28 18.56 20.55
C ASN A 782 -29.08 19.84 20.24
N ASN A 783 -28.69 20.56 19.20
CA ASN A 783 -29.36 21.79 18.78
C ASN A 783 -30.17 21.53 17.49
N GLY A 784 -31.49 21.44 17.62
CA GLY A 784 -32.41 21.42 16.46
C GLY A 784 -32.24 20.25 15.47
N GLY A 785 -31.58 19.16 15.88
CA GLY A 785 -31.31 17.98 15.04
C GLY A 785 -29.84 17.81 14.60
N SER A 786 -28.97 18.80 14.87
CA SER A 786 -27.52 18.68 14.71
C SER A 786 -26.84 18.43 16.06
N LYS A 787 -26.07 17.34 16.16
CA LYS A 787 -25.25 17.03 17.33
C LYS A 787 -23.95 17.82 17.22
N LYS A 788 -23.74 18.79 18.11
CA LYS A 788 -22.44 19.48 18.24
C LYS A 788 -21.68 18.82 19.38
N LEU A 789 -20.49 18.28 19.07
CA LEU A 789 -19.57 17.80 20.10
C LEU A 789 -18.87 19.01 20.73
N LEU A 790 -18.84 19.04 22.06
CA LEU A 790 -18.15 20.02 22.89
C LEU A 790 -17.16 19.27 23.78
N GLY A 791 -15.92 19.74 23.87
CA GLY A 791 -14.85 19.04 24.59
C GLY A 791 -14.02 18.11 23.70
N GLY A 792 -13.24 17.20 24.30
CA GLY A 792 -12.26 16.40 23.58
C GLY A 792 -11.02 17.18 23.12
N GLN A 793 -10.62 18.16 23.92
CA GLN A 793 -9.40 18.95 23.71
C GLN A 793 -8.18 18.14 24.11
N VAL A 794 -7.07 18.34 23.41
CA VAL A 794 -5.82 17.64 23.64
C VAL A 794 -4.78 18.60 24.24
N TYR A 795 -4.08 18.14 25.27
CA TYR A 795 -2.93 18.86 25.82
C TYR A 795 -1.70 17.95 25.80
N VAL A 796 -0.53 18.56 25.59
CA VAL A 796 0.76 17.86 25.49
C VAL A 796 1.81 18.52 26.38
N CYS A 797 2.77 17.71 26.87
CA CYS A 797 3.98 18.18 27.53
C CYS A 797 5.14 17.19 27.30
N GLY A 798 6.38 17.66 27.36
CA GLY A 798 7.56 16.79 27.21
C GLY A 798 8.68 17.32 26.31
N GLY A 799 9.55 16.39 25.93
CA GLY A 799 10.81 16.68 25.26
C GLY A 799 10.68 17.04 23.78
N ALA A 800 11.72 17.72 23.27
CA ALA A 800 11.80 18.17 21.88
C ALA A 800 11.81 17.02 20.86
N THR A 801 12.22 15.82 21.24
CA THR A 801 12.26 14.65 20.36
C THR A 801 10.88 14.25 19.80
N ALA A 802 9.81 14.47 20.59
CA ALA A 802 8.44 14.17 20.19
C ALA A 802 7.67 15.42 19.74
N LEU A 803 7.95 16.59 20.33
CA LEU A 803 7.17 17.82 20.16
C LEU A 803 7.91 18.91 19.38
N SER A 804 9.10 18.65 18.83
CA SER A 804 10.06 19.60 18.22
C SER A 804 10.67 20.64 19.18
N ARG A 805 9.99 20.97 20.29
CA ARG A 805 10.44 21.87 21.35
C ARG A 805 10.14 21.30 22.73
N TYR A 806 10.81 21.83 23.75
CA TYR A 806 10.52 21.47 25.14
C TYR A 806 9.26 22.17 25.65
N VAL A 807 8.28 21.37 26.08
CA VAL A 807 7.01 21.86 26.62
C VAL A 807 6.94 21.46 28.09
N LEU A 808 7.33 22.39 28.98
CA LEU A 808 7.53 22.14 30.41
C LEU A 808 6.25 22.22 31.26
N SER A 809 5.19 22.77 30.69
CA SER A 809 3.85 22.90 31.27
C SER A 809 2.81 22.51 30.22
N TRP A 810 1.66 22.01 30.65
CA TRP A 810 0.63 21.49 29.74
C TRP A 810 0.14 22.55 28.75
N GLU A 811 0.45 22.33 27.47
CA GLU A 811 0.08 23.21 26.36
C GLU A 811 -1.12 22.62 25.62
N HIS A 812 -2.04 23.51 25.22
CA HIS A 812 -3.23 23.15 24.46
C HIS A 812 -2.92 23.03 22.97
N VAL A 813 -3.48 22.04 22.28
CA VAL A 813 -3.32 21.83 20.84
C VAL A 813 -4.55 22.35 20.09
N PRO A 814 -4.52 23.60 19.57
CA PRO A 814 -5.70 24.23 18.97
C PRO A 814 -6.15 23.59 17.65
N GLU A 815 -5.26 22.88 16.96
CA GLU A 815 -5.58 22.22 15.68
C GLU A 815 -6.65 21.12 15.81
N LEU A 816 -6.87 20.59 17.02
CA LEU A 816 -7.85 19.53 17.29
C LEU A 816 -9.15 20.05 17.94
N ASP A 817 -9.33 21.37 18.03
CA ASP A 817 -10.54 21.96 18.58
C ASP A 817 -11.77 21.65 17.72
N GLY A 818 -12.87 21.24 18.37
CA GLY A 818 -14.14 20.93 17.71
C GLY A 818 -14.25 19.53 17.08
N VAL A 819 -13.14 18.79 16.99
CA VAL A 819 -13.11 17.41 16.47
C VAL A 819 -13.68 16.40 17.49
N GLY A 820 -13.50 16.67 18.79
CA GLY A 820 -13.99 15.80 19.86
C GLY A 820 -13.16 14.51 20.00
N ILE A 821 -11.90 14.65 20.40
CA ILE A 821 -10.98 13.52 20.58
C ILE A 821 -11.42 12.63 21.75
N ARG A 822 -11.61 11.34 21.46
CA ARG A 822 -12.03 10.31 22.43
C ARG A 822 -10.84 9.66 23.12
N GLN A 823 -9.77 9.42 22.38
CA GLN A 823 -8.58 8.70 22.85
C GLN A 823 -7.32 9.39 22.34
N VAL A 824 -6.30 9.52 23.20
CA VAL A 824 -4.95 9.94 22.82
C VAL A 824 -3.94 8.90 23.29
N VAL A 825 -2.92 8.63 22.47
CA VAL A 825 -1.87 7.65 22.75
C VAL A 825 -0.50 8.21 22.34
N CYS A 826 0.49 8.01 23.20
CA CYS A 826 1.87 8.42 22.96
C CYS A 826 2.74 7.18 22.75
N GLY A 827 3.49 7.17 21.66
CA GLY A 827 4.55 6.18 21.40
C GLY A 827 5.89 6.62 21.99
N GLY A 828 6.98 6.13 21.38
CA GLY A 828 8.34 6.53 21.75
C GLY A 828 8.57 8.04 21.57
N SER A 829 8.33 8.51 20.34
CA SER A 829 8.56 9.91 19.92
C SER A 829 7.46 10.44 18.99
N HIS A 830 6.30 9.78 18.95
CA HIS A 830 5.13 10.19 18.17
C HIS A 830 3.86 10.11 19.01
N THR A 831 2.79 10.74 18.55
CA THR A 831 1.47 10.74 19.21
C THR A 831 0.41 10.43 18.18
N ALA A 832 -0.62 9.71 18.61
CA ALA A 832 -1.81 9.42 17.85
C ALA A 832 -3.06 9.83 18.65
N ALA A 833 -4.06 10.38 17.98
CA ALA A 833 -5.34 10.75 18.58
C ALA A 833 -6.49 10.27 17.70
N VAL A 834 -7.53 9.73 18.34
CA VAL A 834 -8.72 9.18 17.68
C VAL A 834 -9.92 10.06 18.00
N SER A 835 -10.61 10.54 16.96
CA SER A 835 -11.85 11.31 17.11
C SER A 835 -13.02 10.43 17.54
N SER A 836 -14.09 11.04 18.06
CA SER A 836 -15.32 10.30 18.38
C SER A 836 -16.00 9.69 17.14
N TYR A 837 -15.68 10.20 15.95
CA TYR A 837 -16.19 9.69 14.67
C TYR A 837 -15.29 8.60 14.05
N GLY A 838 -14.09 8.37 14.62
CA GLY A 838 -13.16 7.33 14.19
C GLY A 838 -12.11 7.81 13.19
N GLU A 839 -11.82 9.10 13.18
CA GLU A 839 -10.69 9.68 12.43
C GLU A 839 -9.40 9.56 13.24
N LEU A 840 -8.27 9.33 12.56
CA LEU A 840 -6.96 9.20 13.20
C LEU A 840 -6.06 10.38 12.84
N TYR A 841 -5.58 11.06 13.87
CA TYR A 841 -4.59 12.12 13.76
C TYR A 841 -3.26 11.64 14.33
N THR A 842 -2.16 11.83 13.60
CA THR A 842 -0.82 11.45 14.05
C THR A 842 0.16 12.61 13.89
N TRP A 843 1.12 12.72 14.80
CA TRP A 843 2.19 13.72 14.74
C TRP A 843 3.41 13.31 15.56
N GLY A 844 4.51 14.04 15.40
CA GLY A 844 5.81 13.76 16.00
C GLY A 844 6.78 13.11 15.02
N ARG A 845 7.75 12.36 15.54
CA ARG A 845 8.83 11.77 14.74
C ARG A 845 8.35 10.54 13.99
N ASN A 846 8.53 10.54 12.67
CA ASN A 846 8.04 9.50 11.77
C ASN A 846 9.19 8.56 11.36
N TYR A 847 9.64 7.74 12.30
CA TYR A 847 10.61 6.69 11.97
C TYR A 847 9.93 5.58 11.18
N HIS A 848 10.45 5.26 10.00
CA HIS A 848 9.98 4.17 9.16
C HIS A 848 8.46 4.20 8.84
N GLY A 849 7.84 5.38 8.79
CA GLY A 849 6.40 5.49 8.52
C GLY A 849 5.50 5.19 9.73
N CYS A 850 6.02 5.22 10.97
CA CYS A 850 5.24 4.89 12.17
C CYS A 850 4.05 5.84 12.44
N THR A 851 4.04 7.03 11.86
CA THR A 851 2.89 7.95 11.91
C THR A 851 1.86 7.67 10.81
N GLY A 852 2.14 6.78 9.87
CA GLY A 852 1.31 6.50 8.70
C GLY A 852 1.50 7.49 7.54
N HIS A 853 2.30 8.54 7.74
CA HIS A 853 2.69 9.48 6.67
C HIS A 853 3.89 8.94 5.89
N ASP A 854 4.10 9.49 4.68
CA ASP A 854 5.22 9.13 3.80
C ASP A 854 6.55 9.09 4.58
N ALA A 855 7.30 8.00 4.39
CA ALA A 855 8.56 7.75 5.08
C ALA A 855 9.62 8.82 4.78
N SER A 856 9.49 9.56 3.66
CA SER A 856 10.33 10.71 3.34
C SER A 856 10.22 11.85 4.37
N ARG A 857 9.06 11.98 5.04
CA ARG A 857 8.82 12.99 6.05
C ARG A 857 9.29 12.49 7.40
N ALA A 858 10.49 12.88 7.83
CA ALA A 858 11.07 12.44 9.11
C ALA A 858 10.33 12.96 10.36
N PHE A 859 9.62 14.09 10.27
CA PHE A 859 8.92 14.71 11.40
C PHE A 859 7.64 15.42 10.95
N VAL A 860 6.57 15.25 11.73
CA VAL A 860 5.25 15.86 11.52
C VAL A 860 4.98 16.79 12.69
N ALA A 861 5.01 18.10 12.45
CA ALA A 861 5.04 19.10 13.54
C ALA A 861 3.69 19.34 14.21
N LYS A 862 2.59 19.09 13.51
CA LYS A 862 1.23 19.33 13.98
C LYS A 862 0.37 18.10 13.75
N PRO A 863 -0.72 17.89 14.50
CA PRO A 863 -1.65 16.80 14.25
C PRO A 863 -2.17 16.85 12.81
N GLU A 864 -1.85 15.83 12.02
CA GLU A 864 -2.34 15.68 10.66
C GLU A 864 -3.31 14.50 10.57
N LEU A 865 -4.41 14.68 9.84
CA LEU A 865 -5.41 13.64 9.61
C LEU A 865 -4.85 12.59 8.65
N LEU A 866 -4.90 11.33 9.06
CA LEU A 866 -4.52 10.20 8.23
C LEU A 866 -5.67 9.80 7.28
N LYS A 867 -5.73 10.52 6.15
CA LYS A 867 -6.81 10.40 5.15
C LYS A 867 -6.93 9.02 4.50
N CYS A 868 -5.95 8.12 4.62
CA CYS A 868 -6.02 6.78 4.05
C CYS A 868 -6.85 5.79 4.90
N LEU A 869 -7.23 6.12 6.13
CA LEU A 869 -8.02 5.21 6.97
C LEU A 869 -9.50 5.58 7.00
N HIS A 870 -9.82 6.70 7.66
CA HIS A 870 -11.16 7.24 7.80
C HIS A 870 -11.13 8.75 7.70
N VAL A 871 -12.13 9.29 7.01
CA VAL A 871 -12.45 10.72 7.01
C VAL A 871 -13.94 10.82 7.28
N GLU A 872 -14.33 11.70 8.20
CA GLU A 872 -15.75 11.93 8.45
C GLU A 872 -16.43 12.45 7.16
N PRO A 873 -17.57 11.86 6.74
CA PRO A 873 -18.33 12.38 5.61
C PRO A 873 -18.73 13.83 5.87
N TYR A 874 -18.37 14.72 4.96
CA TYR A 874 -18.72 16.14 5.03
C TYR A 874 -19.74 16.49 3.95
N ASN A 875 -20.42 17.64 4.10
CA ASN A 875 -21.42 18.08 3.14
C ASN A 875 -20.75 18.47 1.81
N LEU A 876 -20.79 17.56 0.83
CA LEU A 876 -20.25 17.74 -0.51
C LEU A 876 -21.06 18.73 -1.35
N ALA A 877 -22.34 18.92 -1.03
CA ALA A 877 -23.24 19.78 -1.80
C ALA A 877 -23.03 21.27 -1.52
N PHE A 878 -22.41 21.63 -0.39
CA PHE A 878 -22.25 23.03 0.02
C PHE A 878 -21.55 23.88 -1.06
N GLY A 879 -22.24 24.90 -1.54
CA GLY A 879 -21.74 25.82 -2.57
C GLY A 879 -21.55 25.22 -3.96
N LYS A 880 -22.09 24.03 -4.23
CA LYS A 880 -21.95 23.35 -5.53
C LYS A 880 -22.91 23.87 -6.61
N PRO A 881 -22.57 23.69 -7.89
CA PRO A 881 -23.47 24.05 -8.98
C PRO A 881 -24.76 23.22 -8.92
N CYS A 882 -25.90 23.92 -8.98
CA CYS A 882 -27.23 23.33 -8.88
C CYS A 882 -28.12 23.77 -10.05
N ARG A 883 -29.05 22.91 -10.46
CA ARG A 883 -30.06 23.20 -11.48
C ARG A 883 -31.44 22.90 -10.90
N GLN A 884 -32.44 23.61 -11.39
CA GLN A 884 -33.85 23.34 -11.06
C GLN A 884 -34.69 23.51 -12.31
N MET A 885 -35.83 22.82 -12.35
CA MET A 885 -36.71 22.80 -13.52
C MET A 885 -37.18 24.21 -13.92
N THR A 886 -37.73 24.96 -12.98
CA THR A 886 -38.15 26.35 -13.17
C THR A 886 -37.84 27.19 -11.94
N ILE A 887 -37.66 28.51 -12.14
CA ILE A 887 -37.36 29.48 -11.07
C ILE A 887 -38.59 30.35 -10.85
N TYR A 888 -39.15 30.32 -9.64
CA TYR A 888 -40.23 31.22 -9.24
C TYR A 888 -39.71 32.30 -8.28
N ASN A 889 -40.13 33.55 -8.48
CA ASN A 889 -39.90 34.67 -7.55
C ASN A 889 -38.41 34.90 -7.17
N GLU A 890 -37.50 34.75 -8.15
CA GLU A 890 -36.03 34.89 -7.98
C GLU A 890 -35.38 33.88 -7.01
N GLN A 891 -36.11 32.84 -6.61
CA GLN A 891 -35.63 31.80 -5.70
C GLN A 891 -34.87 30.72 -6.47
N GLY A 892 -33.59 31.01 -6.72
CA GLY A 892 -32.69 30.16 -7.51
C GLY A 892 -32.27 28.86 -6.82
N PRO A 893 -31.73 27.89 -7.58
CA PRO A 893 -31.42 26.54 -7.08
C PRO A 893 -30.28 26.51 -6.05
N HIS A 894 -29.42 27.53 -6.01
CA HIS A 894 -28.31 27.65 -5.07
C HIS A 894 -28.75 27.83 -3.61
N LEU A 895 -30.00 28.27 -3.37
CA LEU A 895 -30.54 28.45 -2.02
C LEU A 895 -30.63 27.13 -1.25
N ALA A 896 -30.67 26.00 -1.94
CA ALA A 896 -30.72 24.66 -1.36
C ALA A 896 -29.36 24.12 -0.89
N VAL A 897 -28.25 24.82 -1.14
CA VAL A 897 -26.89 24.35 -0.82
C VAL A 897 -26.04 25.43 -0.14
N ASN A 898 -26.69 26.37 0.54
CA ASN A 898 -26.05 27.52 1.17
C ASN A 898 -25.80 27.32 2.68
N GLY A 899 -26.19 26.16 3.23
CA GLY A 899 -26.06 25.81 4.65
C GLY A 899 -27.13 26.42 5.56
N TYR A 900 -28.16 27.09 5.02
CA TYR A 900 -29.19 27.76 5.81
C TYR A 900 -30.42 26.87 6.06
N ILE A 901 -30.58 26.42 7.31
CA ILE A 901 -31.63 25.46 7.71
C ILE A 901 -32.95 26.14 8.15
N GLY A 902 -33.02 27.48 8.15
CA GLY A 902 -34.13 28.22 8.74
C GLY A 902 -35.49 28.03 8.06
N GLY A 903 -35.50 27.74 6.75
CA GLY A 903 -36.70 27.27 6.03
C GLY A 903 -37.83 28.29 5.84
N THR A 904 -37.52 29.59 5.76
CA THR A 904 -38.49 30.64 5.41
C THR A 904 -38.63 30.80 3.89
N LEU A 905 -39.74 31.40 3.40
CA LEU A 905 -39.93 31.62 1.95
C LEU A 905 -38.68 32.21 1.28
N ALA A 906 -38.09 33.28 1.81
CA ALA A 906 -36.95 33.97 1.21
C ALA A 906 -35.67 33.11 1.13
N THR A 907 -35.61 32.02 1.88
CA THR A 907 -34.42 31.18 2.04
C THR A 907 -34.63 29.77 1.51
N CYS A 908 -35.70 29.52 0.76
CA CYS A 908 -36.02 28.22 0.17
C CYS A 908 -35.96 28.32 -1.35
N ILE A 909 -35.70 27.19 -2.02
CA ILE A 909 -35.94 27.08 -3.46
C ILE A 909 -37.45 27.07 -3.75
N HIS A 910 -37.87 27.50 -4.94
CA HIS A 910 -39.28 27.49 -5.33
C HIS A 910 -39.46 27.37 -6.84
N THR A 911 -40.18 26.33 -7.28
CA THR A 911 -40.55 26.11 -8.68
C THR A 911 -41.97 26.63 -8.98
N HIS A 912 -42.37 26.66 -10.25
CA HIS A 912 -43.78 26.84 -10.62
C HIS A 912 -44.61 25.57 -10.31
N LEU A 913 -45.94 25.70 -10.44
CA LEU A 913 -46.87 24.58 -10.28
C LEU A 913 -46.85 23.67 -11.51
N GLU A 914 -46.05 22.61 -11.44
CA GLU A 914 -45.72 21.78 -12.61
C GLU A 914 -45.88 20.29 -12.30
N ASP A 915 -45.98 19.44 -13.33
CA ASP A 915 -46.06 17.99 -13.12
C ASP A 915 -44.66 17.42 -12.87
N LYS A 916 -44.44 16.92 -11.64
CA LYS A 916 -43.19 16.28 -11.20
C LYS A 916 -41.94 17.16 -11.31
N PRO A 917 -41.96 18.39 -10.76
CA PRO A 917 -40.79 19.26 -10.75
C PRO A 917 -39.61 18.62 -10.03
N TRP A 918 -38.41 19.00 -10.46
CA TRP A 918 -37.14 18.48 -9.94
C TRP A 918 -36.12 19.58 -9.67
N TRP A 919 -35.21 19.27 -8.76
CA TRP A 919 -34.00 20.03 -8.42
C TRP A 919 -32.81 19.06 -8.39
N GLU A 920 -31.64 19.51 -8.82
CA GLU A 920 -30.42 18.70 -8.85
C GLU A 920 -29.16 19.47 -8.46
N VAL A 921 -28.17 18.76 -7.94
CA VAL A 921 -26.83 19.25 -7.63
C VAL A 921 -25.77 18.36 -8.28
N ASP A 922 -24.74 18.99 -8.83
CA ASP A 922 -23.53 18.34 -9.33
C ASP A 922 -22.39 18.51 -8.31
N LEU A 923 -21.94 17.40 -7.72
CA LEU A 923 -20.86 17.38 -6.74
C LEU A 923 -19.49 17.67 -7.38
N GLY A 924 -19.38 17.64 -8.70
CA GLY A 924 -18.21 17.95 -9.54
C GLY A 924 -17.38 16.72 -9.93
N GLN A 925 -17.34 15.70 -9.07
CA GLN A 925 -16.70 14.41 -9.36
C GLN A 925 -17.44 13.29 -8.60
N PRO A 926 -17.37 12.03 -9.06
CA PRO A 926 -17.99 10.90 -8.36
C PRO A 926 -17.50 10.78 -6.92
N ALA A 927 -18.44 10.67 -5.98
CA ALA A 927 -18.18 10.50 -4.56
C ALA A 927 -18.96 9.31 -4.01
N VAL A 928 -18.47 8.67 -2.94
CA VAL A 928 -19.31 7.74 -2.18
C VAL A 928 -20.14 8.52 -1.20
N ILE A 929 -21.46 8.38 -1.33
CA ILE A 929 -22.43 9.10 -0.53
C ILE A 929 -22.94 8.18 0.56
N GLU A 930 -22.71 8.54 1.82
CA GLU A 930 -23.18 7.78 2.98
C GLU A 930 -24.59 8.20 3.37
N LYS A 931 -24.89 9.51 3.25
CA LYS A 931 -26.12 10.06 3.82
C LYS A 931 -26.56 11.34 3.12
N ILE A 932 -27.86 11.47 2.89
CA ILE A 932 -28.47 12.68 2.35
C ILE A 932 -29.49 13.20 3.36
N ARG A 933 -29.45 14.49 3.66
CA ARG A 933 -30.47 15.17 4.48
C ARG A 933 -31.20 16.21 3.67
N LEU A 934 -32.52 16.19 3.78
CA LEU A 934 -33.41 17.14 3.14
C LEU A 934 -34.17 17.91 4.22
N TRP A 935 -33.97 19.23 4.24
CA TRP A 935 -34.61 20.14 5.19
C TRP A 935 -35.84 20.78 4.57
N ASN A 936 -36.98 20.58 5.20
CA ASN A 936 -38.25 21.10 4.74
C ASN A 936 -38.47 22.55 5.23
N ARG A 937 -39.36 23.24 4.52
CA ARG A 937 -39.82 24.58 4.83
C ARG A 937 -40.59 24.62 6.16
N THR A 938 -40.43 25.69 6.94
CA THR A 938 -40.93 25.84 8.32
C THR A 938 -42.00 26.90 8.48
N ASP A 939 -42.24 27.74 7.46
CA ASP A 939 -43.22 28.81 7.54
C ASP A 939 -44.67 28.30 7.38
N GLU A 940 -45.59 29.10 7.90
CA GLU A 940 -47.03 28.79 7.95
C GLU A 940 -47.80 29.73 7.01
N PRO A 941 -48.94 29.29 6.45
CA PRO A 941 -49.80 30.15 5.66
C PRO A 941 -50.34 31.32 6.49
N LEU A 942 -50.20 32.54 5.98
CA LEU A 942 -50.76 33.77 6.57
C LEU A 942 -52.29 33.72 6.71
N ASN A 943 -52.97 32.87 5.93
CA ASN A 943 -54.41 32.73 5.97
C ASN A 943 -54.83 31.70 7.03
N PRO A 944 -55.59 32.09 8.08
CA PRO A 944 -56.00 31.19 9.16
C PRO A 944 -56.91 30.03 8.75
N SER A 945 -57.55 30.12 7.57
CA SER A 945 -58.41 29.06 7.02
C SER A 945 -57.63 27.87 6.46
N LYS A 946 -56.32 28.01 6.31
CA LYS A 946 -55.42 26.99 5.76
C LYS A 946 -54.69 26.25 6.89
N SER A 947 -54.42 24.96 6.67
CA SER A 947 -53.69 24.16 7.64
C SER A 947 -52.28 24.72 7.87
N ARG A 948 -51.83 24.77 9.13
CA ARG A 948 -50.46 25.20 9.48
C ARG A 948 -49.38 24.38 8.75
N ALA A 949 -49.68 23.13 8.42
CA ALA A 949 -48.78 22.23 7.68
C ALA A 949 -48.95 22.28 6.16
N GLU A 950 -49.77 23.18 5.59
CA GLU A 950 -50.05 23.21 4.15
C GLU A 950 -48.75 23.34 3.34
N TYR A 951 -47.86 24.27 3.70
CA TYR A 951 -46.61 24.46 2.98
C TYR A 951 -45.67 23.27 3.20
N SER A 952 -45.38 22.88 4.43
CA SER A 952 -44.48 21.73 4.69
C SER A 952 -44.98 20.42 4.05
N SER A 953 -46.29 20.22 3.89
CA SER A 953 -46.84 19.01 3.28
C SER A 953 -46.60 18.88 1.76
N ARG A 954 -46.33 19.99 1.04
CA ARG A 954 -46.21 19.99 -0.43
C ARG A 954 -44.99 19.26 -0.96
N LEU A 955 -43.93 19.16 -0.16
CA LEU A 955 -42.70 18.45 -0.51
C LEU A 955 -42.91 16.94 -0.68
N PHE A 956 -43.89 16.35 0.00
CA PHE A 956 -44.11 14.91 -0.02
C PHE A 956 -45.37 14.55 -0.82
N PRO A 957 -45.38 13.44 -1.56
CA PRO A 957 -44.30 12.46 -1.71
C PRO A 957 -43.21 12.87 -2.72
N CYS A 958 -41.93 12.71 -2.33
CA CYS A 958 -40.75 13.01 -3.15
C CYS A 958 -39.80 11.81 -3.28
N TRP A 959 -39.13 11.75 -4.42
CA TRP A 959 -38.03 10.84 -4.70
C TRP A 959 -36.70 11.56 -4.52
N ILE A 960 -35.73 10.85 -3.95
CA ILE A 960 -34.33 11.26 -3.97
C ILE A 960 -33.58 10.25 -4.83
N PHE A 961 -32.79 10.76 -5.77
CA PHE A 961 -32.05 10.00 -6.77
C PHE A 961 -30.57 10.31 -6.66
N VAL A 962 -29.73 9.28 -6.79
CA VAL A 962 -28.27 9.39 -6.87
C VAL A 962 -27.82 8.76 -8.19
N SER A 963 -26.94 9.44 -8.93
CA SER A 963 -26.41 8.97 -10.21
C SER A 963 -24.94 9.32 -10.38
N GLU A 964 -24.17 8.43 -10.99
CA GLU A 964 -22.79 8.72 -11.45
C GLU A 964 -22.79 9.64 -12.68
N PHE A 965 -23.83 9.54 -13.52
CA PHE A 965 -23.93 10.28 -14.78
C PHE A 965 -24.98 11.40 -14.71
N PRO A 966 -24.83 12.45 -15.54
CA PRO A 966 -25.82 13.52 -15.63
C PRO A 966 -27.22 12.96 -15.96
N PHE A 967 -28.23 13.46 -15.26
CA PHE A 967 -29.61 13.11 -15.56
C PHE A 967 -30.07 13.72 -16.88
N LYS A 968 -30.93 13.03 -17.61
CA LYS A 968 -31.54 13.58 -18.83
C LYS A 968 -32.54 14.69 -18.47
N ASP A 969 -32.54 15.76 -19.27
CA ASP A 969 -33.47 16.89 -19.17
C ASP A 969 -34.83 16.51 -19.82
N LEU A 970 -35.55 15.58 -19.21
CA LEU A 970 -36.87 15.13 -19.64
C LEU A 970 -37.93 15.53 -18.61
N GLU A 971 -39.12 15.91 -19.07
CA GLU A 971 -40.19 16.42 -18.20
C GLU A 971 -41.21 15.34 -17.80
N GLY A 972 -41.95 15.60 -16.71
CA GLY A 972 -43.10 14.82 -16.29
C GLY A 972 -42.82 13.33 -16.04
N LYS A 973 -43.69 12.46 -16.57
CA LYS A 973 -43.62 11.00 -16.35
C LYS A 973 -42.41 10.34 -17.02
N GLU A 974 -41.98 10.84 -18.17
CA GLU A 974 -40.83 10.32 -18.90
C GLU A 974 -39.53 10.68 -18.17
N GLY A 975 -39.43 11.91 -17.67
CA GLY A 975 -38.33 12.34 -16.79
C GLY A 975 -38.18 11.47 -15.55
N LEU A 976 -39.28 11.19 -14.84
CA LEU A 976 -39.24 10.35 -13.65
C LEU A 976 -38.84 8.88 -13.96
N ARG A 977 -39.26 8.35 -15.12
CA ARG A 977 -38.84 7.00 -15.57
C ARG A 977 -37.36 6.97 -15.94
N ALA A 978 -36.89 7.98 -16.69
CA ALA A 978 -35.49 8.09 -17.07
C ALA A 978 -34.58 8.21 -15.83
N ALA A 979 -34.96 9.06 -14.86
CA ALA A 979 -34.22 9.21 -13.61
C ALA A 979 -34.08 7.89 -12.85
N LYS A 980 -35.17 7.11 -12.72
CA LYS A 980 -35.13 5.78 -12.09
C LYS A 980 -34.19 4.78 -12.76
N VAL A 981 -34.07 4.84 -14.08
CA VAL A 981 -33.18 3.95 -14.84
C VAL A 981 -31.72 4.42 -14.76
N GLN A 982 -31.48 5.74 -14.69
CA GLN A 982 -30.14 6.32 -14.61
C GLN A 982 -29.52 6.24 -13.21
N SER A 983 -30.35 6.19 -12.16
CA SER A 983 -29.88 6.23 -10.78
C SER A 983 -29.23 4.94 -10.31
N SER A 984 -28.08 5.09 -9.64
CA SER A 984 -27.42 4.02 -8.89
C SER A 984 -28.21 3.66 -7.62
N ALA A 985 -28.83 4.65 -6.97
CA ALA A 985 -29.71 4.45 -5.82
C ALA A 985 -30.87 5.46 -5.84
N PHE A 986 -32.06 5.03 -5.39
CA PHE A 986 -33.21 5.92 -5.23
C PHE A 986 -34.20 5.41 -4.18
N GLU A 987 -34.88 6.32 -3.49
CA GLU A 987 -35.88 6.00 -2.45
C GLU A 987 -37.05 7.00 -2.48
N LEU A 988 -38.25 6.55 -2.07
CA LEU A 988 -39.47 7.38 -2.03
C LEU A 988 -39.83 7.76 -0.59
N PHE A 989 -39.84 9.05 -0.31
CA PHE A 989 -40.25 9.59 0.98
C PHE A 989 -41.71 10.07 0.91
N ARG A 990 -42.54 9.56 1.83
CA ARG A 990 -43.99 9.89 1.88
C ARG A 990 -44.39 10.69 3.12
N THR A 991 -43.60 10.64 4.18
CA THR A 991 -43.95 11.24 5.47
C THR A 991 -43.45 12.67 5.57
N ASN A 992 -44.32 13.62 5.93
CA ASN A 992 -43.90 14.99 6.21
C ASN A 992 -43.04 15.05 7.48
N LYS A 993 -41.76 15.36 7.29
CA LYS A 993 -40.78 15.60 8.37
C LYS A 993 -40.07 16.91 8.12
N ARG A 994 -39.67 17.60 9.19
CA ARG A 994 -38.82 18.80 9.09
C ARG A 994 -37.45 18.47 8.49
N MET A 995 -36.88 17.34 8.90
CA MET A 995 -35.63 16.83 8.38
C MET A 995 -35.86 15.38 7.97
N THR A 996 -35.64 15.09 6.69
CA THR A 996 -35.69 13.74 6.14
C THR A 996 -34.26 13.28 5.93
N GLU A 997 -33.89 12.19 6.61
CA GLU A 997 -32.57 11.59 6.50
C GLU A 997 -32.68 10.29 5.72
N TRP A 998 -31.83 10.15 4.70
CA TRP A 998 -31.62 8.91 3.98
C TRP A 998 -30.20 8.43 4.22
N ILE A 999 -30.05 7.25 4.82
CA ILE A 999 -28.75 6.59 5.00
C ILE A 999 -28.62 5.58 3.87
N LEU A 1000 -27.60 5.76 3.04
CA LEU A 1000 -27.33 4.93 1.87
C LEU A 1000 -26.33 3.83 2.25
N PRO A 1001 -26.38 2.65 1.61
CA PRO A 1001 -25.36 1.62 1.79
C PRO A 1001 -24.02 2.10 1.21
N THR A 1002 -23.01 2.20 2.07
CA THR A 1002 -21.68 2.77 1.73
C THR A 1002 -20.95 1.98 0.65
N ALA A 1003 -21.17 0.66 0.55
CA ALA A 1003 -20.46 -0.22 -0.38
C ALA A 1003 -20.80 0.01 -1.87
N ASN A 1004 -21.99 0.54 -2.17
CA ASN A 1004 -22.55 0.49 -3.53
C ASN A 1004 -22.94 1.86 -4.11
N THR A 1005 -22.96 2.91 -3.30
CA THR A 1005 -23.57 4.18 -3.73
C THR A 1005 -22.54 5.23 -4.07
N VAL A 1006 -21.95 5.08 -5.26
CA VAL A 1006 -21.19 6.14 -5.90
C VAL A 1006 -22.18 7.06 -6.65
N GLY A 1007 -22.02 8.36 -6.47
CA GLY A 1007 -22.83 9.37 -7.14
C GLY A 1007 -22.05 10.67 -7.31
N GLN A 1008 -22.24 11.29 -8.48
CA GLN A 1008 -21.82 12.66 -8.74
C GLN A 1008 -23.03 13.60 -8.72
N PHE A 1009 -24.19 13.13 -9.16
CA PHE A 1009 -25.41 13.92 -9.27
C PHE A 1009 -26.45 13.43 -8.27
N VAL A 1010 -27.06 14.37 -7.53
CA VAL A 1010 -28.18 14.09 -6.63
C VAL A 1010 -29.38 14.89 -7.10
N ARG A 1011 -30.53 14.23 -7.32
CA ARG A 1011 -31.77 14.85 -7.79
C ARG A 1011 -32.92 14.60 -6.82
N VAL A 1012 -33.66 15.64 -6.47
CA VAL A 1012 -34.90 15.60 -5.69
C VAL A 1012 -36.07 15.89 -6.63
N GLN A 1013 -37.05 14.99 -6.71
CA GLN A 1013 -38.17 15.12 -7.65
C GLN A 1013 -39.52 14.71 -7.04
N LEU A 1014 -40.58 15.48 -7.30
CA LEU A 1014 -41.92 15.17 -6.81
C LEU A 1014 -42.61 14.04 -7.60
N GLN A 1015 -43.47 13.25 -6.95
CA GLN A 1015 -44.25 12.21 -7.62
C GLN A 1015 -45.49 12.78 -8.34
N SER A 1016 -46.04 13.91 -7.89
CA SER A 1016 -47.28 14.51 -8.38
C SER A 1016 -47.09 15.95 -8.84
N LYS A 1017 -48.11 16.51 -9.49
CA LYS A 1017 -48.16 17.93 -9.84
C LYS A 1017 -48.28 18.79 -8.59
N ASN A 1018 -47.25 19.56 -8.27
CA ASN A 1018 -47.23 20.47 -7.12
C ASN A 1018 -46.09 21.49 -7.27
N PHE A 1019 -45.96 22.41 -6.30
CA PHE A 1019 -44.78 23.26 -6.15
C PHE A 1019 -43.66 22.49 -5.45
N LEU A 1020 -42.44 22.49 -6.01
CA LEU A 1020 -41.25 22.01 -5.30
C LEU A 1020 -40.61 23.18 -4.54
N HIS A 1021 -40.59 23.07 -3.23
CA HIS A 1021 -39.89 24.00 -2.36
C HIS A 1021 -39.38 23.30 -1.10
N PHE A 1022 -38.14 23.58 -0.73
CA PHE A 1022 -37.51 23.09 0.49
C PHE A 1022 -36.32 24.01 0.85
N ALA A 1023 -35.80 23.87 2.06
CA ALA A 1023 -34.80 24.77 2.62
C ALA A 1023 -33.38 24.43 2.17
N GLU A 1024 -32.91 23.21 2.43
CA GLU A 1024 -31.51 22.81 2.23
C GLU A 1024 -31.43 21.31 1.90
N VAL A 1025 -30.47 20.94 1.04
CA VAL A 1025 -30.01 19.56 0.85
C VAL A 1025 -28.56 19.44 1.29
N GLU A 1026 -28.30 18.55 2.25
CA GLU A 1026 -26.95 18.21 2.67
C GLU A 1026 -26.62 16.81 2.14
N VAL A 1027 -25.54 16.70 1.36
CA VAL A 1027 -25.06 15.42 0.82
C VAL A 1027 -23.75 15.07 1.52
N PHE A 1028 -23.82 14.17 2.50
CA PHE A 1028 -22.66 13.70 3.25
C PHE A 1028 -21.99 12.53 2.53
N GLY A 1029 -20.73 12.73 2.13
CA GLY A 1029 -19.95 11.73 1.44
C GLY A 1029 -18.47 12.09 1.39
N VAL A 1030 -17.71 11.28 0.66
CA VAL A 1030 -16.26 11.49 0.49
C VAL A 1030 -15.83 11.20 -0.96
N TYR A 1031 -14.96 12.05 -1.50
CA TYR A 1031 -14.47 11.91 -2.89
C TYR A 1031 -13.47 10.76 -3.08
N SER A 1032 -12.69 10.40 -2.06
CA SER A 1032 -11.57 9.43 -2.17
C SER A 1032 -11.94 8.05 -1.63
N ALA A 1033 -13.09 7.53 -2.04
CA ALA A 1033 -13.70 6.38 -1.37
C ALA A 1033 -13.02 5.02 -1.59
N PHE A 1034 -12.20 4.90 -2.63
CA PHE A 1034 -11.60 3.62 -3.02
C PHE A 1034 -10.38 3.22 -2.16
N ASN A 1035 -9.97 4.05 -1.19
CA ASN A 1035 -8.84 3.79 -0.30
C ASN A 1035 -9.23 3.71 1.19
N TYR A 1036 -10.52 3.77 1.55
CA TYR A 1036 -10.91 3.77 2.97
C TYR A 1036 -11.06 2.36 3.53
N VAL A 1037 -10.40 2.17 4.66
CA VAL A 1037 -10.30 0.90 5.36
C VAL A 1037 -11.40 0.71 6.41
N GLY A 1038 -11.99 1.81 6.93
CA GLY A 1038 -13.09 1.77 7.90
C GLY A 1038 -12.97 2.86 8.97
N ARG A 1039 -13.78 2.80 10.04
CA ARG A 1039 -13.67 3.73 11.19
C ARG A 1039 -12.66 3.23 12.21
N VAL A 1040 -11.79 4.11 12.71
CA VAL A 1040 -10.82 3.76 13.75
C VAL A 1040 -11.50 3.67 15.11
N GLY A 1041 -11.39 2.52 15.79
CA GLY A 1041 -11.99 2.32 17.11
C GLY A 1041 -11.05 2.68 18.26
N THR A 1042 -9.87 2.07 18.25
CA THR A 1042 -8.82 2.32 19.24
C THR A 1042 -7.45 2.26 18.60
N VAL A 1043 -6.51 3.03 19.14
CA VAL A 1043 -5.11 3.03 18.70
C VAL A 1043 -4.21 2.65 19.87
N GLN A 1044 -3.07 2.05 19.56
CA GLN A 1044 -1.96 1.80 20.49
C GLN A 1044 -0.65 2.18 19.80
N CYS A 1045 0.26 2.85 20.51
CA CYS A 1045 1.56 3.23 19.97
C CYS A 1045 2.66 2.49 20.72
N SER A 1046 3.63 2.00 19.97
CA SER A 1046 4.89 1.47 20.48
C SER A 1046 6.00 2.51 20.28
N THR A 1047 7.27 2.11 20.45
CA THR A 1047 8.40 3.01 20.20
C THR A 1047 8.40 3.55 18.76
N ASP A 1048 8.32 2.65 17.77
CA ASP A 1048 8.48 2.95 16.34
C ASP A 1048 7.38 2.30 15.46
N ALA A 1049 6.23 1.98 16.04
CA ALA A 1049 5.08 1.49 15.29
C ALA A 1049 3.76 1.93 15.93
N THR A 1050 2.75 2.18 15.10
CA THR A 1050 1.39 2.49 15.52
C THR A 1050 0.45 1.37 15.11
N LEU A 1051 -0.28 0.82 16.08
CA LEU A 1051 -1.29 -0.21 15.88
C LEU A 1051 -2.68 0.43 15.92
N VAL A 1052 -3.46 0.20 14.88
CA VAL A 1052 -4.79 0.75 14.68
C VAL A 1052 -5.78 -0.40 14.67
N VAL A 1053 -6.75 -0.36 15.59
CA VAL A 1053 -7.81 -1.37 15.68
C VAL A 1053 -9.09 -0.81 15.07
N MET A 1054 -9.55 -1.47 14.01
CA MET A 1054 -10.81 -1.18 13.32
C MET A 1054 -11.87 -2.15 13.85
N PRO A 1055 -12.91 -1.68 14.54
CA PRO A 1055 -14.00 -2.53 14.97
C PRO A 1055 -14.85 -2.95 13.76
N PRO A 1056 -15.55 -4.10 13.85
CA PRO A 1056 -16.51 -4.50 12.84
C PRO A 1056 -17.59 -3.44 12.63
N THR A 1057 -18.12 -3.37 11.41
CA THR A 1057 -19.24 -2.50 11.10
C THR A 1057 -20.47 -2.95 11.89
N SER A 1058 -21.08 -2.02 12.64
CA SER A 1058 -22.18 -2.35 13.58
C SER A 1058 -23.50 -2.75 12.91
N THR A 1059 -23.68 -2.45 11.62
CA THR A 1059 -24.93 -2.68 10.91
C THR A 1059 -24.91 -4.04 10.19
N GLN A 1060 -25.70 -4.99 10.70
CA GLN A 1060 -25.78 -6.35 10.13
C GLN A 1060 -26.17 -6.37 8.64
N SER A 1061 -27.01 -5.44 8.17
CA SER A 1061 -27.39 -5.38 6.75
C SER A 1061 -26.23 -5.03 5.82
N VAL A 1062 -25.27 -4.25 6.32
CA VAL A 1062 -24.06 -3.87 5.57
C VAL A 1062 -23.09 -5.05 5.52
N LEU A 1063 -22.90 -5.75 6.65
CA LEU A 1063 -22.14 -7.00 6.70
C LEU A 1063 -22.73 -8.06 5.76
N ASP A 1064 -24.05 -8.23 5.77
CA ASP A 1064 -24.73 -9.16 4.85
C ASP A 1064 -24.45 -8.80 3.37
N ASP A 1065 -24.35 -7.52 3.01
CA ASP A 1065 -24.03 -7.10 1.64
C ASP A 1065 -22.58 -7.39 1.25
N TYR A 1066 -21.61 -7.03 2.10
CA TYR A 1066 -20.18 -7.36 1.87
C TYR A 1066 -19.96 -8.87 1.76
N TYR A 1067 -20.62 -9.65 2.62
CA TYR A 1067 -20.59 -11.10 2.59
C TYR A 1067 -21.10 -11.67 1.25
N LEU A 1068 -22.24 -11.15 0.77
CA LEU A 1068 -22.83 -11.58 -0.50
C LEU A 1068 -21.99 -11.16 -1.71
N ARG A 1069 -21.39 -9.95 -1.70
CA ARG A 1069 -20.48 -9.48 -2.75
C ARG A 1069 -19.23 -10.36 -2.86
N ALA A 1070 -18.60 -10.66 -1.72
CA ALA A 1070 -17.43 -11.54 -1.67
C ALA A 1070 -17.75 -12.94 -2.23
N ILE A 1071 -18.89 -13.53 -1.84
CA ILE A 1071 -19.32 -14.85 -2.35
C ILE A 1071 -19.68 -14.82 -3.84
N GLN A 1072 -20.29 -13.72 -4.30
CA GLN A 1072 -20.64 -13.55 -5.70
C GLN A 1072 -19.38 -13.41 -6.58
N ALA A 1073 -18.31 -12.82 -6.05
CA ALA A 1073 -17.02 -12.81 -6.74
C ALA A 1073 -16.35 -14.20 -6.73
N ASP A 1074 -16.22 -14.81 -5.55
CA ASP A 1074 -15.76 -16.19 -5.40
C ASP A 1074 -16.48 -16.90 -4.24
N ALA A 1075 -17.03 -18.09 -4.50
CA ALA A 1075 -17.73 -18.86 -3.48
C ALA A 1075 -16.80 -19.36 -2.37
N ASP A 1076 -15.50 -19.51 -2.64
CA ASP A 1076 -14.53 -19.95 -1.63
C ASP A 1076 -14.28 -18.90 -0.54
N HIS A 1077 -14.58 -17.62 -0.79
CA HIS A 1077 -14.52 -16.57 0.23
C HIS A 1077 -15.41 -16.88 1.44
N ALA A 1078 -16.53 -17.59 1.26
CA ALA A 1078 -17.39 -18.02 2.37
C ALA A 1078 -16.63 -18.86 3.41
N THR A 1079 -15.60 -19.62 3.00
CA THR A 1079 -14.80 -20.47 3.90
C THR A 1079 -13.83 -19.68 4.76
N VAL A 1080 -13.38 -18.53 4.27
CA VAL A 1080 -12.53 -17.58 4.98
C VAL A 1080 -13.40 -16.77 5.94
N LEU A 1081 -14.50 -16.20 5.42
CA LEU A 1081 -15.37 -15.30 6.19
C LEU A 1081 -16.08 -15.99 7.37
N ARG A 1082 -16.37 -17.30 7.29
CA ARG A 1082 -16.99 -18.04 8.42
C ARG A 1082 -16.15 -18.08 9.70
N GLN A 1083 -14.85 -17.77 9.61
CA GLN A 1083 -13.95 -17.76 10.76
C GLN A 1083 -14.10 -16.50 11.62
N TYR A 1084 -14.83 -15.49 11.13
CA TYR A 1084 -15.06 -14.22 11.82
C TYR A 1084 -16.45 -14.21 12.44
N ASP A 1085 -16.50 -13.91 13.75
CA ASP A 1085 -17.76 -13.85 14.51
C ASP A 1085 -18.77 -12.87 13.89
N ALA A 1086 -18.28 -11.79 13.27
CA ALA A 1086 -19.11 -10.80 12.57
C ALA A 1086 -19.97 -11.42 11.45
N TYR A 1087 -19.46 -12.45 10.76
CA TYR A 1087 -20.13 -13.13 9.66
C TYR A 1087 -20.76 -14.47 10.04
N GLU A 1088 -20.73 -14.88 11.32
CA GLU A 1088 -21.34 -16.15 11.75
C GLU A 1088 -22.84 -16.20 11.37
N ARG A 1089 -23.55 -15.09 11.58
CA ARG A 1089 -24.97 -14.96 11.23
C ARG A 1089 -25.19 -14.99 9.72
N SER A 1090 -24.38 -14.27 8.95
CA SER A 1090 -24.45 -14.21 7.49
C SER A 1090 -24.15 -15.58 6.88
N PHE A 1091 -23.13 -16.29 7.39
CA PHE A 1091 -22.79 -17.65 6.97
C PHE A 1091 -23.91 -18.65 7.29
N ARG A 1092 -24.53 -18.58 8.47
CA ARG A 1092 -25.69 -19.44 8.79
C ARG A 1092 -26.89 -19.21 7.87
N LYS A 1093 -27.08 -17.96 7.40
CA LYS A 1093 -28.21 -17.55 6.57
C LYS A 1093 -27.99 -17.84 5.08
N PHE A 1094 -26.78 -17.64 4.58
CA PHE A 1094 -26.47 -17.67 3.15
C PHE A 1094 -25.53 -18.81 2.74
N GLY A 1095 -24.77 -19.40 3.67
CA GLY A 1095 -23.83 -20.49 3.40
C GLY A 1095 -22.77 -20.12 2.36
N ARG A 1096 -22.41 -21.06 1.49
CA ARG A 1096 -21.57 -20.80 0.30
C ARG A 1096 -22.34 -20.15 -0.88
N GLY A 1097 -23.60 -19.74 -0.66
CA GLY A 1097 -24.53 -19.30 -1.70
C GLY A 1097 -25.43 -20.44 -2.19
N THR A 1098 -26.73 -20.38 -1.87
CA THR A 1098 -27.74 -21.27 -2.48
C THR A 1098 -28.24 -20.67 -3.80
N ALA A 1099 -28.49 -21.50 -4.82
CA ALA A 1099 -28.89 -21.04 -6.16
C ALA A 1099 -30.08 -20.06 -6.19
N GLU A 1100 -31.05 -20.20 -5.28
CA GLU A 1100 -32.22 -19.31 -5.17
C GLU A 1100 -31.88 -17.89 -4.66
N LEU A 1101 -30.75 -17.70 -3.99
CA LEU A 1101 -30.41 -16.46 -3.28
C LEU A 1101 -29.45 -15.56 -4.08
N LEU A 1102 -28.74 -16.16 -5.03
CA LEU A 1102 -27.94 -15.48 -6.04
C LEU A 1102 -28.74 -15.19 -7.32
N ASP A 1103 -30.00 -15.61 -7.41
CA ASP A 1103 -30.86 -15.35 -8.58
C ASP A 1103 -31.31 -13.88 -8.59
N GLY A 1104 -30.56 -13.01 -9.28
CA GLY A 1104 -30.78 -11.56 -9.32
C GLY A 1104 -29.73 -10.81 -10.15
N PRO A 1105 -29.81 -9.48 -10.28
CA PRO A 1105 -28.76 -8.70 -10.94
C PRO A 1105 -27.44 -8.83 -10.17
N CYS A 1106 -26.32 -8.88 -10.89
CA CYS A 1106 -25.00 -8.99 -10.27
C CYS A 1106 -24.74 -7.78 -9.34
N ARG A 1107 -24.44 -8.02 -8.05
CA ARG A 1107 -24.14 -6.94 -7.09
C ARG A 1107 -22.81 -6.25 -7.36
N LEU A 1108 -21.94 -6.90 -8.14
CA LEU A 1108 -20.64 -6.35 -8.56
C LEU A 1108 -20.76 -5.50 -9.83
N CYS A 1109 -21.75 -5.77 -10.69
CA CYS A 1109 -21.96 -5.00 -11.91
C CYS A 1109 -22.56 -3.63 -11.59
N ARG A 1110 -22.15 -2.62 -12.35
CA ARG A 1110 -22.79 -1.30 -12.32
C ARG A 1110 -23.86 -1.23 -13.41
N VAL A 1111 -24.78 -0.27 -13.30
CA VAL A 1111 -25.93 -0.12 -14.23
C VAL A 1111 -25.52 -0.10 -15.71
N PHE A 1112 -24.31 0.39 -16.04
CA PHE A 1112 -23.82 0.53 -17.42
C PHE A 1112 -22.53 -0.25 -17.71
N ARG A 1113 -22.02 -1.06 -16.78
CA ARG A 1113 -20.76 -1.80 -16.95
C ARG A 1113 -20.80 -3.17 -16.27
N ASP A 1114 -20.57 -4.21 -17.07
CA ASP A 1114 -20.38 -5.57 -16.58
C ASP A 1114 -19.09 -5.65 -15.77
N CYS A 1115 -19.10 -6.39 -14.66
CA CYS A 1115 -17.89 -6.60 -13.86
C CYS A 1115 -16.96 -7.60 -14.54
N GLU A 1116 -15.68 -7.55 -14.19
CA GLU A 1116 -14.60 -8.38 -14.74
C GLU A 1116 -14.91 -9.88 -14.58
N VAL A 1117 -15.58 -10.25 -13.49
CA VAL A 1117 -16.05 -11.62 -13.23
C VAL A 1117 -17.14 -12.03 -14.23
N CYS A 1118 -18.15 -11.18 -14.47
CA CYS A 1118 -19.23 -11.48 -15.42
C CYS A 1118 -18.74 -11.52 -16.87
N GLU A 1119 -17.80 -10.63 -17.23
CA GLU A 1119 -17.17 -10.59 -18.55
C GLU A 1119 -16.36 -11.86 -18.83
N PHE A 1120 -15.60 -12.35 -17.83
CA PHE A 1120 -14.90 -13.63 -17.90
C PHE A 1120 -15.87 -14.82 -18.06
N TYR A 1121 -16.97 -14.86 -17.29
CA TYR A 1121 -17.98 -15.92 -17.45
C TYR A 1121 -18.67 -15.89 -18.82
N ALA A 1122 -18.87 -14.71 -19.40
CA ALA A 1122 -19.45 -14.56 -20.73
C ALA A 1122 -18.50 -15.07 -21.83
N SER A 1123 -17.18 -14.86 -21.68
CA SER A 1123 -16.18 -15.34 -22.63
C SER A 1123 -15.94 -16.85 -22.53
N ALA A 1124 -16.06 -17.44 -21.33
CA ALA A 1124 -15.88 -18.87 -21.09
C ALA A 1124 -17.04 -19.77 -21.59
N LYS A 1125 -18.02 -19.25 -22.35
CA LYS A 1125 -19.17 -19.99 -22.90
C LYS A 1125 -20.00 -20.83 -21.89
N TYR A 1126 -19.87 -20.62 -20.59
CA TYR A 1126 -20.61 -21.37 -19.55
C TYR A 1126 -22.13 -21.11 -19.53
N ASN A 1127 -22.66 -20.29 -20.45
CA ASN A 1127 -24.05 -19.85 -20.45
C ASN A 1127 -24.74 -19.96 -21.82
N ARG A 1128 -24.75 -21.15 -22.42
CA ARG A 1128 -25.72 -21.50 -23.48
C ARG A 1128 -26.48 -22.79 -23.17
N ARG A 1129 -27.38 -22.73 -22.18
CA ARG A 1129 -28.59 -23.58 -22.20
C ARG A 1129 -29.83 -22.70 -22.09
N SER A 1130 -30.44 -22.47 -23.26
CA SER A 1130 -31.86 -22.29 -23.54
C SER A 1130 -32.74 -21.61 -22.46
N PHE A 1131 -33.20 -20.38 -22.71
CA PHE A 1131 -34.63 -20.02 -22.67
C PHE A 1131 -34.84 -18.67 -23.37
N GLY A 1132 -35.77 -18.63 -24.34
CA GLY A 1132 -36.19 -17.41 -25.03
C GLY A 1132 -37.19 -16.61 -24.20
N GLY A 1133 -36.93 -15.32 -23.99
CA GLY A 1133 -37.88 -14.38 -23.39
C GLY A 1133 -37.22 -13.11 -22.84
N ALA A 1134 -37.35 -12.01 -23.57
CA ALA A 1134 -37.24 -10.60 -23.16
C ALA A 1134 -36.22 -10.19 -22.05
N GLY A 1135 -35.09 -9.63 -22.49
CA GLY A 1135 -34.58 -8.36 -21.95
C GLY A 1135 -33.85 -8.31 -20.60
N LEU A 1136 -33.74 -9.40 -19.84
CA LEU A 1136 -32.94 -9.45 -18.62
C LEU A 1136 -32.04 -10.69 -18.68
N LYS A 1137 -30.72 -10.48 -18.80
CA LYS A 1137 -29.72 -11.57 -18.79
C LYS A 1137 -29.72 -12.19 -17.38
N PRO A 1138 -30.19 -13.44 -17.19
CA PRO A 1138 -30.01 -14.13 -15.92
C PRO A 1138 -28.52 -14.44 -15.72
N LEU A 1139 -28.07 -14.41 -14.47
CA LEU A 1139 -26.75 -14.90 -14.09
C LEU A 1139 -26.55 -16.34 -14.60
N PRO A 1140 -25.30 -16.79 -14.83
CA PRO A 1140 -25.03 -18.21 -14.88
C PRO A 1140 -25.42 -18.80 -13.52
N VAL A 1141 -26.45 -19.64 -13.52
CA VAL A 1141 -26.83 -20.46 -12.37
C VAL A 1141 -25.63 -21.33 -12.04
N ARG A 1142 -24.87 -20.97 -11.00
CA ARG A 1142 -23.98 -21.93 -10.35
C ARG A 1142 -24.90 -23.00 -9.75
N LEU A 1143 -24.99 -24.14 -10.41
CA LEU A 1143 -25.65 -25.32 -9.84
C LEU A 1143 -24.91 -25.65 -8.55
N VAL A 1144 -25.67 -25.69 -7.45
CA VAL A 1144 -25.21 -26.09 -6.13
C VAL A 1144 -24.58 -27.49 -6.24
N GLY A 1145 -23.25 -27.57 -6.17
CA GLY A 1145 -22.51 -28.84 -6.27
C GLY A 1145 -21.06 -28.71 -6.76
N ASP A 1146 -20.73 -27.69 -7.54
CA ASP A 1146 -19.37 -27.53 -8.06
C ASP A 1146 -18.39 -27.04 -6.98
N ARG A 1147 -17.34 -27.83 -6.77
CA ARG A 1147 -16.34 -27.68 -5.71
C ARG A 1147 -15.18 -26.74 -6.06
N MET A 1148 -15.28 -25.98 -7.15
CA MET A 1148 -14.13 -25.29 -7.73
C MET A 1148 -14.23 -23.78 -7.52
N GLY A 1149 -13.24 -23.19 -6.87
CA GLY A 1149 -13.08 -21.74 -6.72
C GLY A 1149 -12.77 -21.04 -8.05
N LEU A 1150 -12.79 -19.70 -8.05
CA LEU A 1150 -12.59 -18.91 -9.27
C LEU A 1150 -11.24 -19.20 -9.94
N ALA A 1151 -10.17 -19.36 -9.16
CA ALA A 1151 -8.84 -19.67 -9.68
C ALA A 1151 -8.79 -21.03 -10.41
N GLU A 1152 -9.47 -22.03 -9.86
CA GLU A 1152 -9.56 -23.35 -10.48
C GLU A 1152 -10.44 -23.33 -11.74
N LEU A 1153 -11.47 -22.48 -11.74
CA LEU A 1153 -12.31 -22.27 -12.92
C LEU A 1153 -11.56 -21.54 -14.05
N VAL A 1154 -10.71 -20.57 -13.73
CA VAL A 1154 -9.80 -19.93 -14.70
C VAL A 1154 -8.86 -20.97 -15.30
N ARG A 1155 -8.28 -21.84 -14.47
CA ARG A 1155 -7.40 -22.93 -14.92
C ARG A 1155 -8.12 -23.89 -15.88
N VAL A 1156 -9.34 -24.30 -15.56
CA VAL A 1156 -10.15 -25.18 -16.42
C VAL A 1156 -10.59 -24.48 -17.70
N ALA A 1157 -11.00 -23.22 -17.66
CA ALA A 1157 -11.38 -22.47 -18.86
C ALA A 1157 -10.21 -22.28 -19.85
N LEU A 1158 -8.97 -22.20 -19.34
CA LEU A 1158 -7.76 -22.19 -20.15
C LEU A 1158 -7.44 -23.58 -20.75
N ALA A 1159 -7.75 -24.65 -20.02
CA ALA A 1159 -7.55 -26.04 -20.46
C ALA A 1159 -8.63 -26.56 -21.43
N GLU A 1160 -9.88 -26.12 -21.33
CA GLU A 1160 -10.92 -26.45 -22.33
C GLU A 1160 -10.56 -25.90 -23.71
N GLY A 1161 -9.92 -24.72 -23.75
CA GLY A 1161 -9.39 -24.15 -24.99
C GLY A 1161 -8.28 -24.98 -25.64
N THR A 1162 -7.52 -25.76 -24.86
CA THR A 1162 -6.47 -26.66 -25.39
C THR A 1162 -7.05 -28.01 -25.83
N LEU A 1163 -8.01 -28.56 -25.07
CA LEU A 1163 -8.69 -29.82 -25.42
C LEU A 1163 -9.52 -29.72 -26.71
N GLU A 1164 -10.25 -28.61 -26.92
CA GLU A 1164 -10.96 -28.39 -28.20
C GLU A 1164 -9.99 -28.30 -29.38
N ALA A 1165 -8.79 -27.74 -29.18
CA ALA A 1165 -7.77 -27.66 -30.20
C ALA A 1165 -7.17 -29.05 -30.53
N GLU A 1166 -6.85 -29.84 -29.50
CA GLU A 1166 -6.35 -31.22 -29.65
C GLU A 1166 -7.38 -32.13 -30.34
N GLN A 1167 -8.66 -32.04 -29.96
CA GLN A 1167 -9.73 -32.83 -30.60
C GLN A 1167 -9.93 -32.48 -32.08
N GLN A 1168 -9.81 -31.20 -32.44
CA GLN A 1168 -9.85 -30.75 -33.84
C GLN A 1168 -8.60 -31.17 -34.63
N GLU A 1169 -7.48 -31.41 -33.95
CA GLU A 1169 -6.24 -31.86 -34.55
C GLU A 1169 -6.25 -33.38 -34.80
N VAL A 1170 -6.77 -34.16 -33.84
CA VAL A 1170 -7.03 -35.60 -34.02
C VAL A 1170 -8.01 -35.85 -35.16
N ALA A 1171 -9.12 -35.10 -35.21
CA ALA A 1171 -10.09 -35.21 -36.31
C ALA A 1171 -9.48 -34.85 -37.68
N ARG A 1172 -8.48 -33.97 -37.71
CA ARG A 1172 -7.71 -33.64 -38.92
C ARG A 1172 -6.77 -34.77 -39.33
N GLN A 1173 -6.01 -35.32 -38.38
CA GLN A 1173 -5.13 -36.47 -38.65
C GLN A 1173 -5.93 -37.67 -39.19
N GLU A 1174 -7.13 -37.90 -38.67
CA GLU A 1174 -8.04 -38.94 -39.19
C GLU A 1174 -8.52 -38.64 -40.61
N HIS A 1175 -8.88 -37.38 -40.91
CA HIS A 1175 -9.30 -36.96 -42.25
C HIS A 1175 -8.15 -37.08 -43.27
N ASP A 1176 -6.95 -36.63 -42.91
CA ASP A 1176 -5.76 -36.69 -43.79
C ASP A 1176 -5.29 -38.13 -44.01
N ALA A 1177 -5.37 -38.98 -42.98
CA ALA A 1177 -5.12 -40.41 -43.12
C ALA A 1177 -6.14 -41.07 -44.06
N ALA A 1178 -7.40 -40.67 -44.00
CA ALA A 1178 -8.45 -41.16 -44.91
C ALA A 1178 -8.22 -40.70 -46.36
N GLU A 1179 -7.84 -39.44 -46.58
CA GLU A 1179 -7.54 -38.92 -47.92
C GLU A 1179 -6.30 -39.60 -48.52
N ARG A 1180 -5.23 -39.81 -47.71
CA ARG A 1180 -4.03 -40.57 -48.13
C ARG A 1180 -4.37 -42.01 -48.50
N ALA A 1181 -5.26 -42.66 -47.74
CA ALA A 1181 -5.73 -44.00 -48.06
C ALA A 1181 -6.51 -44.03 -49.39
N ARG A 1182 -7.34 -43.00 -49.66
CA ARG A 1182 -8.05 -42.87 -50.94
C ARG A 1182 -7.09 -42.71 -52.12
N ILE A 1183 -6.08 -41.85 -51.99
CA ILE A 1183 -5.06 -41.62 -53.04
C ILE A 1183 -4.24 -42.88 -53.29
N ALA A 1184 -3.83 -43.60 -52.23
CA ALA A 1184 -3.12 -44.86 -52.37
C ALA A 1184 -3.96 -45.93 -53.08
N GLN A 1185 -5.27 -45.95 -52.84
CA GLN A 1185 -6.20 -46.86 -53.51
C GLN A 1185 -6.39 -46.50 -54.99
N GLU A 1186 -6.55 -45.20 -55.32
CA GLU A 1186 -6.59 -44.73 -56.71
C GLU A 1186 -5.29 -45.04 -57.48
N ALA A 1187 -4.12 -44.88 -56.84
CA ALA A 1187 -2.83 -45.21 -57.43
C ALA A 1187 -2.69 -46.72 -57.70
N ALA A 1188 -3.14 -47.56 -56.76
CA ALA A 1188 -3.14 -49.02 -56.93
C ALA A 1188 -4.08 -49.47 -58.07
N ASP A 1189 -5.26 -48.83 -58.18
CA ASP A 1189 -6.22 -49.10 -59.26
C ASP A 1189 -5.66 -48.70 -60.65
N LEU A 1190 -4.99 -47.54 -60.74
CA LEU A 1190 -4.28 -47.08 -61.93
C LEU A 1190 -3.13 -48.01 -62.33
N GLU A 1191 -2.35 -48.51 -61.36
CA GLU A 1191 -1.26 -49.44 -61.61
C GLU A 1191 -1.79 -50.81 -62.08
N ALA A 1192 -2.88 -51.29 -61.49
CA ALA A 1192 -3.58 -52.49 -61.95
C ALA A 1192 -4.14 -52.33 -63.37
N GLU A 1193 -4.66 -51.16 -63.72
CA GLU A 1193 -5.13 -50.87 -65.07
C GLU A 1193 -3.97 -50.83 -66.07
N ARG A 1194 -2.83 -50.24 -65.69
CA ARG A 1194 -1.60 -50.21 -66.48
C ARG A 1194 -1.09 -51.63 -66.78
N GLN A 1195 -1.03 -52.50 -65.76
CA GLN A 1195 -0.67 -53.91 -65.93
C GLN A 1195 -1.63 -54.65 -66.89
N ARG A 1196 -2.94 -54.41 -66.81
CA ARG A 1196 -3.92 -54.97 -67.77
C ARG A 1196 -3.68 -54.49 -69.19
N THR A 1197 -3.34 -53.21 -69.37
CA THR A 1197 -3.04 -52.67 -70.71
C THR A 1197 -1.74 -53.23 -71.29
N GLU A 1198 -0.69 -53.40 -70.47
CA GLU A 1198 0.56 -54.04 -70.87
C GLU A 1198 0.37 -55.51 -71.22
N GLU A 1199 -0.48 -56.24 -70.48
CA GLU A 1199 -0.84 -57.61 -70.78
C GLU A 1199 -1.66 -57.73 -72.08
N GLN A 1200 -2.60 -56.80 -72.33
CA GLN A 1200 -3.30 -56.70 -73.61
C GLN A 1200 -2.35 -56.38 -74.78
N GLU A 1201 -1.36 -55.50 -74.58
CA GLU A 1201 -0.34 -55.22 -75.60
C GLU A 1201 0.59 -56.41 -75.85
N ARG A 1202 0.96 -57.16 -74.81
CA ARG A 1202 1.75 -58.39 -74.91
C ARG A 1202 1.00 -59.47 -75.69
N ASN A 1203 -0.30 -59.64 -75.42
CA ASN A 1203 -1.19 -60.53 -76.17
C ASN A 1203 -1.38 -60.06 -77.63
N LYS A 1204 -1.49 -58.75 -77.88
CA LYS A 1204 -1.50 -58.19 -79.24
C LYS A 1204 -0.18 -58.40 -79.96
N ARG A 1205 0.98 -58.28 -79.29
CA ARG A 1205 2.32 -58.57 -79.86
C ARG A 1205 2.48 -60.05 -80.19
N GLN A 1206 2.04 -60.97 -79.33
CA GLN A 1206 2.00 -62.40 -79.64
C GLN A 1206 1.09 -62.71 -80.84
N SER A 1207 -0.07 -62.06 -80.94
CA SER A 1207 -0.99 -62.22 -82.09
C SER A 1207 -0.44 -61.63 -83.41
N ARG A 1208 0.44 -60.62 -83.35
CA ARG A 1208 1.10 -60.02 -84.53
C ARG A 1208 2.29 -60.86 -85.02
N LEU A 1209 3.00 -61.55 -84.12
CA LEU A 1209 4.09 -62.47 -84.47
C LEU A 1209 3.61 -63.79 -85.12
N LEU A 1210 2.34 -64.16 -84.94
CA LEU A 1210 1.72 -65.33 -85.57
C LEU A 1210 1.07 -65.06 -86.94
N LYS A 1211 1.09 -63.82 -87.45
CA LYS A 1211 0.36 -63.42 -88.67
C LYS A 1211 1.08 -63.51 -90.04
N PRO A 1212 2.33 -64.02 -90.19
CA PRO A 1212 2.84 -64.43 -91.50
C PRO A 1212 2.87 -65.94 -91.77
N PHE A 1213 2.39 -66.81 -90.86
CA PHE A 1213 2.33 -68.27 -91.09
C PHE A 1213 0.92 -68.82 -90.87
N GLN A 1214 -0.02 -68.49 -91.76
CA GLN A 1214 -1.24 -69.28 -91.98
C GLN A 1214 -1.91 -68.81 -93.27
N GLY A 1215 -1.48 -69.39 -94.39
CA GLY A 1215 -1.98 -69.02 -95.71
C GLY A 1215 -1.44 -69.82 -96.89
N LEU A 1216 -1.04 -71.09 -96.74
CA LEU A 1216 -1.05 -72.04 -97.85
C LEU A 1216 -1.61 -73.39 -97.38
N THR A 1217 -2.68 -73.78 -98.07
CA THR A 1217 -3.69 -74.80 -97.81
C THR A 1217 -3.18 -76.24 -97.81
N PHE A 1218 -3.64 -77.05 -96.85
CA PHE A 1218 -3.60 -78.52 -96.92
C PHE A 1218 -4.93 -79.06 -97.44
N ARG A 1219 -4.86 -79.84 -98.53
CA ARG A 1219 -5.93 -80.70 -99.04
C ARG A 1219 -5.67 -82.14 -98.54
N SER A 1220 -6.54 -82.60 -97.64
CA SER A 1220 -6.99 -83.98 -97.36
C SER A 1220 -6.14 -85.19 -97.80
N LYS A 1221 -5.88 -86.13 -96.87
CA LYS A 1221 -6.32 -87.52 -97.00
C LYS A 1221 -6.36 -88.28 -95.66
N LYS A 1222 -7.41 -89.09 -95.51
CA LYS A 1222 -7.75 -89.99 -94.40
C LYS A 1222 -6.63 -90.97 -94.04
N MET A 1223 -6.42 -91.16 -92.74
CA MET A 1223 -6.61 -92.44 -92.03
C MET A 1223 -6.86 -92.17 -90.56
#